data_AF-A0A2S1SNF1-F1
#
_entry.id   AF-A0A2S1SNF1-F1
#
_cell.length_a   1.000
_cell.length_b   1.000
_cell.length_c   1.000
_cell.angle_alpha   90.00
_cell.angle_beta   90.00
_cell.angle_gamma   90.00
#
_symmetry.space_group_name_H-M   'P 1'
#
loop_
_entity.id
_entity.type
_entity.pdbx_description
1 polymer ?
#
loop_
_entity_poly.entity_id
_entity_poly.type
_entity_poly.pdbx_seq_one_letter_code
_entity_poly.pdbx_strand_id
1 'polypeptide(L)'
;MRGTVVLLCALVVVVGSPWVVDALTAGWTDNRVLELLYRALYVPRWDLTPGPDPQSATIAWSGNAGFVAVILGIALLVPRLVRPASGARGAQWAAALGTGVLIALLAALPSWALVLWGDPATALAFGPDPSAALVYILVDSLCFGVLLGLVVAAVFAVAGTPAPAGRGAAGRTRERKRGMTSPDGPATAPTGSAPGDATRYLCAAAYTDPAFARLVVEDVLADELAAVAVSPGVDLVPVARHCLAARRLTARRDRRLTLAFGPVLLFAPFWLLFGALALKALGAAARVPGRSLRGRELPDFGQAVRRLAVTGAALLATALPMGLALSALPLPGFPAWLFGGYLGGIPALLAVLVAGVLAFRTVAAAERDVDARLRMLRRESFSPDAVPQPLPAEPWAQARITKLAEAQHGNVTVYSGFSPFIGHSGKDSHWALSIPLLPAQSPSGSRAERGTVTPFDAWDVVECLRSGLRNAAGRHPGEPLLDGRGLTGLRLEDRVLVSGTQVAANALLLPHPGRAPATRLPAPEVRRIALNPEGPARHHLAAHLPLWGDEVVPSQFLQVAVSGRTLHLRCDRHILGPVRPDLHAVDSLPARLTDEHRRALALTALRRTGAALFAAPASALRYARYGSRRTRTLGRERKAAAQDPAFDRGARLSIREAALSPAYLNHFQRGDAESALAALDRHTLAAVREFLDEHGVDTADFRTQTQTILNNGVLQQGGVSVVANQAVGQGAQATTQVAAAPAADRTPRR
;
A
#
# COMPACT_ATOMS: atom_id res chain seq x y z
N MET A 1 -21.87 16.89 7.21
CA MET A 1 -21.27 17.31 5.92
C MET A 1 -22.25 17.22 4.74
N ARG A 2 -22.68 16.04 4.26
CA ARG A 2 -23.63 15.99 3.13
C ARG A 2 -24.96 16.70 3.41
N GLY A 3 -25.56 16.47 4.58
CA GLY A 3 -26.77 17.20 5.00
C GLY A 3 -26.56 18.71 5.13
N THR A 4 -25.39 19.13 5.61
CA THR A 4 -25.00 20.55 5.74
C THR A 4 -24.94 21.27 4.40
N VAL A 5 -24.37 20.64 3.38
CA VAL A 5 -24.28 21.19 2.03
C VAL A 5 -25.67 21.29 1.40
N VAL A 6 -26.51 20.27 1.59
CA VAL A 6 -27.90 20.28 1.10
C VAL A 6 -28.70 21.42 1.73
N LEU A 7 -28.53 21.64 3.05
CA LEU A 7 -29.17 22.76 3.75
C LEU A 7 -28.72 24.12 3.21
N LEU A 8 -27.41 24.31 2.98
CA LEU A 8 -26.87 25.55 2.42
C LEU A 8 -27.41 25.81 1.00
N CYS A 9 -27.43 24.79 0.14
CA CYS A 9 -28.01 24.92 -1.19
C CYS A 9 -29.51 25.25 -1.12
N ALA A 10 -30.28 24.59 -0.23
CA ALA A 10 -31.70 24.89 -0.05
C ALA A 10 -31.94 26.33 0.43
N LEU A 11 -31.10 26.84 1.34
CA LEU A 11 -31.20 28.22 1.82
C LEU A 11 -30.94 29.22 0.70
N VAL A 12 -29.94 28.99 -0.15
CA VAL A 12 -29.66 29.85 -1.31
C VAL A 12 -30.80 29.80 -2.34
N VAL A 13 -31.40 28.62 -2.58
CA VAL A 13 -32.58 28.48 -3.44
C VAL A 13 -33.75 29.33 -2.93
N VAL A 14 -34.01 29.30 -1.62
CA VAL A 14 -35.11 30.08 -1.01
C VAL A 14 -34.82 31.59 -1.07
N VAL A 15 -33.62 32.01 -0.66
CA VAL A 15 -33.24 33.43 -0.64
C VAL A 15 -33.24 34.04 -2.05
N GLY A 16 -32.78 33.28 -3.05
CA GLY A 16 -32.76 33.70 -4.45
C GLY A 16 -34.10 33.60 -5.18
N SER A 17 -35.17 33.12 -4.52
CA SER A 17 -36.45 32.89 -5.19
C SER A 17 -37.16 34.18 -5.56
N PRO A 18 -37.92 34.22 -6.67
CA PRO A 18 -38.62 35.43 -7.12
C PRO A 18 -39.47 36.05 -6.02
N TRP A 19 -40.21 35.24 -5.26
CA TRP A 19 -41.10 35.73 -4.21
C TRP A 19 -40.36 36.39 -3.04
N VAL A 20 -39.17 35.90 -2.68
CA VAL A 20 -38.35 36.50 -1.61
C VAL A 20 -37.66 37.76 -2.11
N VAL A 21 -37.14 37.70 -3.34
CA VAL A 21 -36.48 38.84 -3.98
C VAL A 21 -37.47 39.99 -4.18
N ASP A 22 -38.67 39.72 -4.69
CA ASP A 22 -39.73 40.72 -4.90
C ASP A 22 -40.16 41.37 -3.57
N ALA A 23 -40.33 40.56 -2.51
CA ALA A 23 -40.63 41.07 -1.18
C ALA A 23 -39.51 41.94 -0.59
N LEU A 24 -38.24 41.62 -0.88
CA LEU A 24 -37.08 42.43 -0.47
C LEU A 24 -37.02 43.75 -1.27
N THR A 25 -37.38 43.75 -2.55
CA THR A 25 -37.40 44.95 -3.39
C THR A 25 -38.55 45.92 -3.07
N ALA A 26 -39.64 45.45 -2.46
CA ALA A 26 -40.78 46.28 -2.06
C ALA A 26 -40.45 47.28 -0.93
N GLY A 27 -39.35 47.07 -0.19
CA GLY A 27 -38.88 47.92 0.91
C GLY A 27 -37.69 48.79 0.55
N TRP A 28 -37.61 49.30 -0.69
CA TRP A 28 -36.46 50.09 -1.17
C TRP A 28 -36.24 51.35 -0.31
N THR A 29 -35.00 51.60 0.11
CA THR A 29 -34.64 52.67 1.05
C THR A 29 -33.53 53.56 0.48
N ASP A 30 -33.59 54.88 0.71
CA ASP A 30 -32.52 55.84 0.35
C ASP A 30 -31.23 55.70 1.20
N ASN A 31 -31.18 54.75 2.13
CA ASN A 31 -30.00 54.49 2.94
C ASN A 31 -29.00 53.63 2.15
N ARG A 32 -27.87 54.24 1.76
CA ARG A 32 -26.78 53.60 0.99
C ARG A 32 -26.27 52.28 1.57
N VAL A 33 -26.30 52.09 2.89
CA VAL A 33 -25.85 50.83 3.52
C VAL A 33 -26.89 49.73 3.35
N LEU A 34 -28.17 50.05 3.52
CA LEU A 34 -29.26 49.11 3.29
C LEU A 34 -29.36 48.75 1.80
N GLU A 35 -29.19 49.73 0.91
CA GLU A 35 -29.13 49.53 -0.53
C GLU A 35 -28.07 48.48 -0.92
N LEU A 36 -26.85 48.60 -0.37
CA LEU A 36 -25.76 47.64 -0.60
C LEU A 36 -26.13 46.22 -0.13
N LEU A 37 -26.79 46.09 1.02
CA LEU A 37 -27.24 44.80 1.55
C LEU A 37 -28.36 44.18 0.70
N TYR A 38 -29.32 45.00 0.23
CA TYR A 38 -30.38 44.55 -0.67
C TYR A 38 -29.81 44.05 -2.00
N ARG A 39 -28.87 44.79 -2.59
CA ARG A 39 -28.17 44.37 -3.81
C ARG A 39 -27.37 43.09 -3.64
N ALA A 40 -26.72 42.90 -2.49
CA ALA A 40 -26.02 41.66 -2.17
C ALA A 40 -26.99 40.45 -2.12
N LEU A 41 -28.18 40.62 -1.55
CA LEU A 41 -29.21 39.58 -1.51
C LEU A 41 -29.84 39.28 -2.89
N TYR A 42 -29.60 40.15 -3.87
CA TYR A 42 -30.01 39.98 -5.27
C TYR A 42 -29.06 39.07 -6.08
N VAL A 43 -27.83 38.85 -5.60
CA VAL A 43 -26.82 38.02 -6.29
C VAL A 43 -27.29 36.57 -6.55
N PRO A 44 -27.94 35.86 -5.62
CA PRO A 44 -28.44 34.51 -5.89
C PRO A 44 -29.80 34.46 -6.60
N ARG A 45 -30.28 35.56 -7.21
CA ARG A 45 -31.59 35.59 -7.87
C ARG A 45 -31.70 34.54 -8.98
N TRP A 46 -32.87 33.93 -9.11
CA TRP A 46 -33.18 33.05 -10.23
C TRP A 46 -34.62 33.27 -10.71
N ASP A 47 -34.80 33.22 -12.03
CA ASP A 47 -36.05 33.50 -12.73
C ASP A 47 -36.42 32.29 -13.60
N LEU A 48 -37.66 31.82 -13.52
CA LEU A 48 -38.18 30.71 -14.35
C LEU A 48 -38.65 31.17 -15.73
N THR A 49 -39.06 32.44 -15.83
CA THR A 49 -39.63 33.04 -17.04
C THR A 49 -38.89 34.34 -17.32
N PRO A 50 -37.91 34.36 -18.24
CA PRO A 50 -37.31 35.60 -18.68
C PRO A 50 -38.38 36.51 -19.30
N GLY A 51 -38.30 37.82 -19.04
CA GLY A 51 -39.27 38.78 -19.56
C GLY A 51 -39.25 38.87 -21.10
N PRO A 52 -40.30 39.46 -21.70
CA PRO A 52 -40.48 39.46 -23.15
C PRO A 52 -39.52 40.38 -23.91
N ASP A 53 -38.89 41.34 -23.22
CA ASP A 53 -37.92 42.27 -23.80
C ASP A 53 -36.46 41.76 -23.65
N PRO A 54 -35.56 42.09 -24.61
CA PRO A 54 -34.17 41.63 -24.58
C PRO A 54 -33.39 42.04 -23.31
N GLN A 55 -33.75 43.19 -22.73
CA GLN A 55 -33.09 43.73 -21.55
C GLN A 55 -33.42 42.89 -20.30
N SER A 56 -34.71 42.67 -20.03
CA SER A 56 -35.15 41.83 -18.91
C SER A 56 -34.72 40.37 -19.06
N ALA A 57 -34.70 39.84 -20.29
CA ALA A 57 -34.20 38.49 -20.57
C ALA A 57 -32.71 38.37 -20.22
N THR A 58 -31.86 39.31 -20.64
CA THR A 58 -30.42 39.30 -20.32
C THR A 58 -30.18 39.37 -18.82
N ILE A 59 -30.94 40.22 -18.11
CA ILE A 59 -30.88 40.34 -16.65
C ILE A 59 -31.26 38.99 -16.00
N ALA A 60 -32.35 38.35 -16.43
CA ALA A 60 -32.78 37.02 -15.96
C ALA A 60 -31.70 35.93 -16.17
N TRP A 61 -31.13 35.85 -17.38
CA TRP A 61 -30.08 34.88 -17.69
C TRP A 61 -28.79 35.11 -16.90
N SER A 62 -28.38 36.37 -16.70
CA SER A 62 -27.21 36.71 -15.90
C SER A 62 -27.38 36.29 -14.43
N GLY A 63 -28.58 36.48 -13.86
CA GLY A 63 -28.94 36.03 -12.51
C GLY A 63 -28.92 34.50 -12.40
N ASN A 64 -29.59 33.82 -13.32
CA ASN A 64 -29.64 32.36 -13.37
C ASN A 64 -28.24 31.73 -13.46
N ALA A 65 -27.35 32.30 -14.28
CA ALA A 65 -25.98 31.80 -14.41
C ALA A 65 -25.17 31.99 -13.11
N GLY A 66 -25.33 33.14 -12.45
CA GLY A 66 -24.73 33.41 -11.15
C GLY A 66 -25.24 32.46 -10.07
N PHE A 67 -26.55 32.25 -10.00
CA PHE A 67 -27.20 31.33 -9.08
C PHE A 67 -26.67 29.89 -9.24
N VAL A 68 -26.61 29.37 -10.46
CA VAL A 68 -26.07 28.02 -10.73
C VAL A 68 -24.61 27.92 -10.29
N ALA A 69 -23.80 28.96 -10.55
CA ALA A 69 -22.41 29.01 -10.13
C ALA A 69 -22.26 29.02 -8.60
N VAL A 70 -23.11 29.74 -7.87
CA VAL A 70 -23.14 29.73 -6.39
C VAL A 70 -23.48 28.32 -5.88
N ILE A 71 -24.52 27.67 -6.39
CA ILE A 71 -24.93 26.31 -5.97
C ILE A 71 -23.81 25.29 -6.24
N LEU A 72 -23.18 25.36 -7.42
CA LEU A 72 -22.06 24.49 -7.79
C LEU A 72 -20.84 24.76 -6.88
N GLY A 73 -20.56 26.03 -6.59
CA GLY A 73 -19.50 26.46 -5.69
C GLY A 73 -19.69 25.91 -4.28
N ILE A 74 -20.90 26.01 -3.72
CA ILE A 74 -21.24 25.44 -2.41
C ILE A 74 -21.04 23.92 -2.40
N ALA A 75 -21.53 23.22 -3.44
CA ALA A 75 -21.41 21.76 -3.52
C ALA A 75 -19.97 21.25 -3.66
N LEU A 76 -19.10 22.02 -4.32
CA LEU A 76 -17.72 21.61 -4.62
C LEU A 76 -16.69 22.13 -3.61
N LEU A 77 -16.78 23.39 -3.20
CA LEU A 77 -15.72 24.07 -2.44
C LEU A 77 -15.90 23.91 -0.93
N VAL A 78 -17.14 24.03 -0.41
CA VAL A 78 -17.41 23.93 1.04
C VAL A 78 -16.91 22.60 1.64
N PRO A 79 -17.15 21.41 1.06
CA PRO A 79 -16.67 20.15 1.61
C PRO A 79 -15.14 19.98 1.57
N ARG A 80 -14.46 20.73 0.70
CA ARG A 80 -13.02 20.60 0.46
C ARG A 80 -12.21 21.59 1.28
N LEU A 81 -12.70 22.83 1.39
CA LEU A 81 -12.01 23.96 2.01
C LEU A 81 -12.45 24.18 3.46
N VAL A 82 -13.72 23.92 3.78
CA VAL A 82 -14.27 24.04 5.14
C VAL A 82 -14.29 22.65 5.79
N ARG A 83 -13.10 22.12 6.10
CA ARG A 83 -12.97 20.88 6.87
C ARG A 83 -12.99 21.19 8.37
N PRO A 84 -13.55 20.32 9.22
CA PRO A 84 -13.31 20.35 10.66
C PRO A 84 -11.87 19.93 10.89
N ALA A 85 -10.94 20.88 10.75
CA ALA A 85 -9.58 20.69 11.22
C ALA A 85 -9.61 20.74 12.75
N SER A 86 -8.82 19.89 13.40
CA SER A 86 -8.60 19.82 14.84
C SER A 86 -7.87 21.04 15.44
N GLY A 87 -8.01 22.23 14.82
CA GLY A 87 -7.33 23.48 15.15
C GLY A 87 -8.30 24.64 15.36
N ALA A 88 -7.83 25.68 16.06
CA ALA A 88 -8.58 26.81 16.62
C ALA A 88 -9.76 27.31 15.77
N ARG A 89 -10.90 27.56 16.43
CA ARG A 89 -12.16 28.06 15.82
C ARG A 89 -11.92 29.20 14.81
N GLY A 90 -10.98 30.10 15.07
CA GLY A 90 -10.64 31.20 14.16
C GLY A 90 -10.22 30.78 12.76
N ALA A 91 -9.48 29.67 12.59
CA ALA A 91 -9.05 29.18 11.28
C ALA A 91 -10.23 28.65 10.45
N GLN A 92 -11.24 28.08 11.11
CA GLN A 92 -12.45 27.57 10.47
C GLN A 92 -13.36 28.72 10.02
N TRP A 93 -13.48 29.78 10.82
CA TRP A 93 -14.22 30.99 10.44
C TRP A 93 -13.55 31.71 9.26
N ALA A 94 -12.22 31.84 9.28
CA ALA A 94 -11.47 32.40 8.16
C ALA A 94 -11.62 31.57 6.87
N ALA A 95 -11.56 30.23 6.99
CA ALA A 95 -11.77 29.34 5.85
C ALA A 95 -13.20 29.42 5.30
N ALA A 96 -14.22 29.54 6.17
CA ALA A 96 -15.61 29.70 5.77
C ALA A 96 -15.86 31.04 5.06
N LEU A 97 -15.38 32.15 5.63
CA LEU A 97 -15.44 33.48 5.03
C LEU A 97 -14.74 33.53 3.68
N GLY A 98 -13.49 33.04 3.61
CA GLY A 98 -12.74 32.99 2.36
C GLY A 98 -13.41 32.10 1.30
N THR A 99 -14.03 30.99 1.71
CA THR A 99 -14.77 30.11 0.79
C THR A 99 -16.05 30.78 0.26
N GLY A 100 -16.81 31.49 1.10
CA GLY A 100 -18.00 32.22 0.68
C GLY A 100 -17.68 33.33 -0.33
N VAL A 101 -16.65 34.13 -0.05
CA VAL A 101 -16.15 35.18 -0.96
C VAL A 101 -15.67 34.58 -2.28
N LEU A 102 -14.89 33.50 -2.24
CA LEU A 102 -14.42 32.82 -3.44
C LEU A 102 -15.58 32.30 -4.30
N ILE A 103 -16.61 31.70 -3.70
CA ILE A 103 -17.79 31.20 -4.42
C ILE A 103 -18.50 32.36 -5.14
N ALA A 104 -18.74 33.47 -4.43
CA ALA A 104 -19.47 34.59 -5.00
C ALA A 104 -18.67 35.31 -6.10
N LEU A 105 -17.36 35.49 -5.95
CA LEU A 105 -16.52 36.07 -7.00
C LEU A 105 -16.42 35.17 -8.24
N LEU A 106 -16.37 33.85 -8.07
CA LEU A 106 -16.43 32.92 -9.21
C LEU A 106 -17.79 32.94 -9.90
N ALA A 107 -18.88 33.16 -9.15
CA ALA A 107 -20.22 33.30 -9.70
C ALA A 107 -20.46 34.63 -10.42
N ALA A 108 -19.69 35.68 -10.08
CA ALA A 108 -19.74 36.97 -10.76
C ALA A 108 -19.30 36.89 -12.23
N LEU A 109 -18.35 36.00 -12.56
CA LEU A 109 -17.78 35.87 -13.90
C LEU A 109 -18.81 35.49 -14.98
N PRO A 110 -19.61 34.41 -14.83
CA PRO A 110 -20.63 34.07 -15.83
C PRO A 110 -21.75 35.12 -15.91
N SER A 111 -22.14 35.74 -14.78
CA SER A 111 -23.12 36.83 -14.77
C SER A 111 -22.62 38.05 -15.54
N TRP A 112 -21.38 38.47 -15.29
CA TRP A 112 -20.75 39.58 -16.00
C TRP A 112 -20.55 39.29 -17.49
N ALA A 113 -20.10 38.08 -17.85
CA ALA A 113 -19.93 37.69 -19.24
C ALA A 113 -21.25 37.77 -20.03
N LEU A 114 -22.37 37.39 -19.42
CA LEU A 114 -23.69 37.50 -20.04
C LEU A 114 -24.18 38.94 -20.16
N VAL A 115 -23.90 39.81 -19.18
CA VAL A 115 -24.22 41.25 -19.28
C VAL A 115 -23.38 41.93 -20.36
N LEU A 116 -22.12 41.54 -20.50
CA LEU A 116 -21.20 42.16 -21.47
C LEU A 116 -21.49 41.72 -22.91
N TRP A 117 -22.01 40.51 -23.10
CA TRP A 117 -22.37 39.96 -24.41
C TRP A 117 -23.86 40.12 -24.75
N GLY A 118 -24.66 40.60 -23.82
CA GLY A 118 -26.08 40.89 -24.00
C GLY A 118 -26.32 42.23 -24.70
N ASP A 119 -27.57 42.70 -24.61
CA ASP A 119 -27.99 43.99 -25.20
C ASP A 119 -27.19 45.16 -24.57
N PRO A 120 -26.56 46.06 -25.34
CA PRO A 120 -25.86 47.23 -24.81
C PRO A 120 -26.69 48.09 -23.84
N ALA A 121 -28.03 48.11 -24.00
CA ALA A 121 -28.93 48.78 -23.07
C ALA A 121 -28.93 48.17 -21.66
N THR A 122 -28.56 46.89 -21.52
CA THR A 122 -28.49 46.21 -20.21
C THR A 122 -27.28 46.66 -19.39
N ALA A 123 -26.14 46.95 -20.02
CA ALA A 123 -24.98 47.49 -19.32
C ALA A 123 -25.30 48.84 -18.65
N LEU A 124 -26.13 49.66 -19.31
CA LEU A 124 -26.62 50.95 -18.80
C LEU A 124 -27.55 50.81 -17.58
N ALA A 125 -28.23 49.66 -17.43
CA ALA A 125 -29.05 49.36 -16.25
C ALA A 125 -28.22 49.08 -14.99
N PHE A 126 -26.96 48.68 -15.17
CA PHE A 126 -26.03 48.42 -14.06
C PHE A 126 -25.07 49.60 -13.81
N GLY A 127 -24.92 50.55 -14.73
CA GLY A 127 -24.09 51.74 -14.53
C GLY A 127 -23.91 52.58 -15.81
N PRO A 128 -23.33 53.79 -15.70
CA PRO A 128 -23.17 54.70 -16.85
C PRO A 128 -22.20 54.19 -17.93
N ASP A 129 -21.33 53.23 -17.61
CA ASP A 129 -20.41 52.58 -18.54
C ASP A 129 -20.20 51.08 -18.20
N PRO A 130 -19.65 50.26 -19.14
CA PRO A 130 -19.44 48.83 -18.93
C PRO A 130 -18.47 48.49 -17.78
N SER A 131 -17.55 49.41 -17.44
CA SER A 131 -16.65 49.26 -16.30
C SER A 131 -17.38 49.40 -14.96
N ALA A 132 -18.36 50.29 -14.87
CA ALA A 132 -19.19 50.47 -13.69
C ALA A 132 -20.02 49.21 -13.42
N ALA A 133 -20.58 48.57 -14.47
CA ALA A 133 -21.32 47.32 -14.34
C ALA A 133 -20.46 46.19 -13.72
N LEU A 134 -19.20 46.06 -14.14
CA LEU A 134 -18.25 45.10 -13.54
C LEU A 134 -17.99 45.42 -12.07
N VAL A 135 -17.74 46.68 -11.74
CA VAL A 135 -17.49 47.12 -10.35
C VAL A 135 -18.69 46.79 -9.47
N TYR A 136 -19.90 47.10 -9.92
CA TYR A 136 -21.11 46.81 -9.18
C TYR A 136 -21.35 45.31 -8.98
N ILE A 137 -21.20 44.49 -10.03
CA ILE A 137 -21.34 43.03 -9.93
C ILE A 137 -20.31 42.45 -8.95
N LEU A 138 -19.06 42.94 -8.97
CA LEU A 138 -18.01 42.49 -8.05
C LEU A 138 -18.27 42.93 -6.61
N VAL A 139 -18.72 44.16 -6.39
CA VAL A 139 -19.04 44.71 -5.06
C VAL A 139 -20.23 43.95 -4.45
N ASP A 140 -21.30 43.75 -5.22
CA ASP A 140 -22.48 43.00 -4.79
C ASP A 140 -22.11 41.54 -4.46
N SER A 141 -21.30 40.91 -5.32
CA SER A 141 -20.80 39.55 -5.11
C SER A 141 -19.88 39.45 -3.90
N LEU A 142 -19.03 40.45 -3.63
CA LEU A 142 -18.18 40.48 -2.44
C LEU A 142 -19.03 40.53 -1.16
N CYS A 143 -20.03 41.42 -1.14
CA CYS A 143 -20.95 41.56 -0.01
C CYS A 143 -21.75 40.27 0.23
N PHE A 144 -22.29 39.67 -0.85
CA PHE A 144 -22.98 38.39 -0.77
C PHE A 144 -22.05 37.26 -0.30
N GLY A 145 -20.81 37.24 -0.78
CA GLY A 145 -19.80 36.25 -0.40
C GLY A 145 -19.44 36.29 1.08
N VAL A 146 -19.39 37.49 1.68
CA VAL A 146 -19.21 37.65 3.14
C VAL A 146 -20.41 37.08 3.90
N LEU A 147 -21.64 37.41 3.48
CA LEU A 147 -22.86 36.87 4.09
C LEU A 147 -22.92 35.34 3.98
N LEU A 148 -22.65 34.79 2.80
CA LEU A 148 -22.59 33.35 2.57
C LEU A 148 -21.51 32.69 3.45
N GLY A 149 -20.34 33.31 3.58
CA GLY A 149 -19.26 32.86 4.45
C GLY A 149 -19.63 32.82 5.92
N LEU A 150 -20.37 33.82 6.42
CA LEU A 150 -20.91 33.86 7.78
C LEU A 150 -21.93 32.74 8.02
N VAL A 151 -22.84 32.50 7.06
CA VAL A 151 -23.82 31.40 7.14
C VAL A 151 -23.12 30.05 7.14
N VAL A 152 -22.12 29.84 6.27
CA VAL A 152 -21.29 28.62 6.26
C VAL A 152 -20.59 28.43 7.61
N ALA A 153 -20.00 29.49 8.18
CA ALA A 153 -19.35 29.42 9.48
C ALA A 153 -20.33 29.04 10.60
N ALA A 154 -21.51 29.65 10.64
CA ALA A 154 -22.55 29.38 11.63
C ALA A 154 -23.06 27.94 11.57
N VAL A 155 -23.39 27.44 10.37
CA VAL A 155 -23.91 26.07 10.21
C VAL A 155 -22.86 25.03 10.62
N PHE A 156 -21.58 25.28 10.35
CA PHE A 156 -20.49 24.40 10.75
C PHE A 156 -20.07 24.56 12.22
N ALA A 157 -20.31 25.70 12.85
CA ALA A 157 -20.12 25.90 14.28
C ALA A 157 -21.15 25.11 15.10
N VAL A 158 -22.42 25.10 14.65
CA VAL A 158 -23.50 24.31 15.27
C VAL A 158 -23.29 22.81 15.07
N ALA A 159 -22.77 22.39 13.92
CA ALA A 159 -22.45 20.99 13.65
C ALA A 159 -21.16 20.49 14.36
N GLY A 160 -20.44 21.38 15.05
CA GLY A 160 -19.06 21.20 15.49
C GLY A 160 -18.85 21.21 17.00
N THR A 161 -19.81 20.80 17.84
CA THR A 161 -19.58 20.55 19.28
C THR A 161 -19.21 19.08 19.55
N PRO A 162 -17.92 18.67 19.49
CA PRO A 162 -17.48 17.42 20.09
C PRO A 162 -17.24 17.59 21.59
N ALA A 163 -17.63 16.59 22.37
CA ALA A 163 -17.25 16.45 23.78
C ALA A 163 -15.72 16.49 23.96
N PRO A 164 -15.19 17.03 25.07
CA PRO A 164 -13.76 17.16 25.25
C PRO A 164 -13.14 15.80 25.58
N ALA A 165 -12.49 15.18 24.59
CA ALA A 165 -11.59 14.04 24.81
C ALA A 165 -10.16 14.57 24.97
N GLY A 166 -9.61 14.38 26.16
CA GLY A 166 -8.30 14.87 26.57
C GLY A 166 -7.16 14.37 25.69
N ARG A 167 -6.20 15.27 25.47
CA ARG A 167 -4.86 14.94 24.99
C ARG A 167 -4.11 14.23 26.12
N GLY A 168 -3.76 12.97 25.91
CA GLY A 168 -2.93 12.21 26.83
C GLY A 168 -2.37 10.97 26.13
N ALA A 169 -1.05 10.84 26.17
CA ALA A 169 -0.23 9.76 25.63
C ALA A 169 -0.87 8.35 25.72
N ALA A 170 -1.10 7.71 24.57
CA ALA A 170 -1.49 6.31 24.50
C ALA A 170 -0.93 5.63 23.23
N GLY A 171 0.40 5.59 23.13
CA GLY A 171 1.12 4.92 22.04
C GLY A 171 1.54 3.47 22.36
N ARG A 172 1.23 2.90 23.53
CA ARG A 172 1.84 1.62 23.95
C ARG A 172 0.93 0.57 24.61
N THR A 173 -0.39 0.73 24.61
CA THR A 173 -1.30 -0.21 25.31
C THR A 173 -2.47 -0.70 24.46
N ARG A 174 -2.25 -0.88 23.14
CA ARG A 174 -3.29 -1.42 22.24
C ARG A 174 -3.11 -2.88 21.82
N GLU A 175 -2.22 -3.61 22.48
CA GLU A 175 -1.93 -5.01 22.13
C GLU A 175 -2.56 -6.05 23.08
N ARG A 176 -3.13 -5.63 24.23
CA ARG A 176 -3.63 -6.58 25.25
C ARG A 176 -5.16 -6.61 25.45
N LYS A 177 -5.95 -5.98 24.58
CA LYS A 177 -7.43 -6.00 24.68
C LYS A 177 -8.12 -6.11 23.32
N ARG A 178 -7.63 -7.05 22.50
CA ARG A 178 -8.29 -7.50 21.26
C ARG A 178 -8.65 -8.99 21.29
N GLY A 179 -8.81 -9.56 22.48
CA GLY A 179 -9.64 -10.73 22.68
C GLY A 179 -11.09 -10.28 22.78
N MET A 180 -11.97 -10.88 21.97
CA MET A 180 -13.42 -10.72 22.02
C MET A 180 -14.01 -9.41 21.46
N THR A 181 -13.74 -9.11 20.19
CA THR A 181 -14.75 -8.55 19.27
C THR A 181 -14.36 -8.99 17.86
N SER A 182 -15.15 -9.85 17.23
CA SER A 182 -15.09 -10.04 15.78
C SER A 182 -15.71 -8.81 15.14
N PRO A 183 -14.97 -7.92 14.45
CA PRO A 183 -15.56 -7.26 13.31
C PRO A 183 -15.65 -8.31 12.19
N ASP A 184 -16.71 -8.24 11.39
CA ASP A 184 -16.90 -9.00 10.15
C ASP A 184 -15.69 -8.88 9.21
N GLY A 185 -14.64 -9.66 9.49
CA GLY A 185 -13.54 -9.90 8.58
C GLY A 185 -13.94 -11.02 7.62
N PRO A 186 -13.42 -11.02 6.38
CA PRO A 186 -13.59 -12.16 5.49
C PRO A 186 -13.14 -13.43 6.22
N ALA A 187 -13.83 -14.55 6.00
CA ALA A 187 -13.44 -15.86 6.51
C ALA A 187 -11.92 -16.02 6.39
N THR A 188 -11.25 -16.43 7.48
CA THR A 188 -9.79 -16.57 7.54
C THR A 188 -9.31 -17.25 6.27
N ALA A 189 -8.53 -16.53 5.47
CA ALA A 189 -8.07 -17.00 4.18
C ALA A 189 -7.37 -18.36 4.36
N PRO A 190 -7.51 -19.30 3.40
CA PRO A 190 -6.77 -20.55 3.45
C PRO A 190 -5.28 -20.22 3.58
N THR A 191 -4.59 -20.90 4.49
CA THR A 191 -3.14 -20.76 4.67
C THR A 191 -2.41 -21.73 3.74
N GLY A 192 -1.14 -21.45 3.48
CA GLY A 192 -0.26 -22.35 2.75
C GLY A 192 -0.20 -23.71 3.42
N SER A 193 -0.29 -24.76 2.61
CA SER A 193 -0.27 -26.15 3.09
C SER A 193 0.64 -27.06 2.26
N ALA A 194 1.06 -26.61 1.07
CA ALA A 194 1.97 -27.34 0.20
C ALA A 194 3.21 -26.48 -0.12
N PRO A 195 4.41 -27.08 -0.24
CA PRO A 195 5.59 -26.36 -0.69
C PRO A 195 5.34 -25.62 -2.02
N GLY A 196 5.81 -24.39 -2.13
CA GLY A 196 5.63 -23.52 -3.29
C GLY A 196 4.37 -22.64 -3.26
N ASP A 197 3.50 -22.75 -2.24
CA ASP A 197 2.32 -21.89 -2.12
C ASP A 197 2.69 -20.40 -2.02
N ALA A 198 3.75 -20.05 -1.28
CA ALA A 198 4.22 -18.66 -1.23
C ALA A 198 4.62 -18.10 -2.61
N THR A 199 5.31 -18.89 -3.43
CA THR A 199 5.64 -18.52 -4.82
C THR A 199 4.38 -18.25 -5.64
N ARG A 200 3.39 -19.13 -5.51
CA ARG A 200 2.11 -19.04 -6.21
C ARG A 200 1.33 -17.78 -5.83
N TYR A 201 1.29 -17.42 -4.54
CA TYR A 201 0.66 -16.18 -4.06
C TYR A 201 1.38 -14.93 -4.58
N LEU A 202 2.71 -14.93 -4.69
CA LEU A 202 3.46 -13.81 -5.27
C LEU A 202 3.28 -13.72 -6.79
N CYS A 203 3.16 -14.85 -7.49
CA CYS A 203 2.75 -14.87 -8.90
C CYS A 203 1.34 -14.29 -9.08
N ALA A 204 0.43 -14.51 -8.12
CA ALA A 204 -0.90 -13.91 -8.13
C ALA A 204 -0.84 -12.40 -7.84
N ALA A 205 0.02 -11.98 -6.90
CA ALA A 205 0.29 -10.59 -6.56
C ALA A 205 0.73 -9.76 -7.76
N ALA A 206 1.46 -10.38 -8.70
CA ALA A 206 1.84 -9.74 -9.96
C ALA A 206 0.63 -9.17 -10.74
N TYR A 207 -0.54 -9.81 -10.68
CA TYR A 207 -1.74 -9.38 -11.39
C TYR A 207 -2.73 -8.59 -10.51
N THR A 208 -2.77 -8.85 -9.20
CA THR A 208 -3.71 -8.20 -8.27
C THR A 208 -3.18 -6.90 -7.67
N ASP A 209 -1.86 -6.76 -7.51
CA ASP A 209 -1.19 -5.58 -6.96
C ASP A 209 -0.25 -4.93 -8.00
N PRO A 210 -0.74 -3.89 -8.73
CA PRO A 210 0.08 -3.17 -9.70
C PRO A 210 1.28 -2.44 -9.08
N ALA A 211 1.26 -2.15 -7.77
CA ALA A 211 2.41 -1.54 -7.10
C ALA A 211 3.51 -2.57 -6.89
N PHE A 212 3.17 -3.76 -6.39
CA PHE A 212 4.10 -4.88 -6.28
C PHE A 212 4.75 -5.23 -7.63
N ALA A 213 3.96 -5.39 -8.69
CA ALA A 213 4.50 -5.72 -10.01
C ALA A 213 5.44 -4.64 -10.57
N ARG A 214 5.15 -3.36 -10.33
CA ARG A 214 6.05 -2.26 -10.71
C ARG A 214 7.33 -2.29 -9.88
N LEU A 215 7.23 -2.43 -8.58
CA LEU A 215 8.36 -2.48 -7.66
C LEU A 215 9.32 -3.64 -8.03
N VAL A 216 8.82 -4.84 -8.31
CA VAL A 216 9.67 -5.96 -8.79
C VAL A 216 10.36 -5.61 -10.11
N VAL A 217 9.64 -5.00 -11.05
CA VAL A 217 10.19 -4.77 -12.39
C VAL A 217 11.13 -3.57 -12.44
N GLU A 218 10.83 -2.49 -11.71
CA GLU A 218 11.60 -1.25 -11.70
C GLU A 218 12.77 -1.33 -10.71
N ASP A 219 12.58 -1.91 -9.52
CA ASP A 219 13.60 -1.88 -8.46
C ASP A 219 14.45 -3.16 -8.41
N VAL A 220 13.98 -4.30 -8.93
CA VAL A 220 14.76 -5.56 -8.95
C VAL A 220 15.27 -5.91 -10.35
N LEU A 221 14.38 -5.84 -11.36
CA LEU A 221 14.74 -6.22 -12.73
C LEU A 221 15.40 -5.10 -13.54
N ALA A 222 15.02 -3.83 -13.32
CA ALA A 222 15.57 -2.74 -14.11
C ALA A 222 16.96 -2.30 -13.64
N ASP A 223 17.24 -2.44 -12.34
CA ASP A 223 18.54 -2.18 -11.72
C ASP A 223 19.52 -3.30 -12.07
N GLU A 224 20.49 -2.99 -12.94
CA GLU A 224 21.48 -3.95 -13.43
C GLU A 224 22.73 -4.03 -12.54
N LEU A 225 22.94 -3.06 -11.64
CA LEU A 225 24.15 -2.94 -10.83
C LEU A 225 23.95 -3.41 -9.40
N ALA A 226 22.73 -3.30 -8.85
CA ALA A 226 22.44 -3.81 -7.53
C ALA A 226 22.44 -5.34 -7.50
N ALA A 227 22.89 -5.88 -6.37
CA ALA A 227 22.71 -7.27 -6.02
C ALA A 227 21.22 -7.59 -5.82
N VAL A 228 20.90 -8.87 -5.96
CA VAL A 228 19.55 -9.39 -5.77
C VAL A 228 19.45 -9.93 -4.34
N ALA A 229 18.44 -9.50 -3.59
CA ALA A 229 18.17 -10.06 -2.27
C ALA A 229 17.63 -11.49 -2.39
N VAL A 230 18.02 -12.35 -1.45
CA VAL A 230 17.47 -13.70 -1.33
C VAL A 230 16.01 -13.63 -0.85
N SER A 231 15.21 -14.62 -1.22
CA SER A 231 13.82 -14.75 -0.79
C SER A 231 13.55 -16.21 -0.38
N PRO A 232 13.78 -16.56 0.89
CA PRO A 232 13.57 -17.92 1.38
C PRO A 232 12.14 -18.40 1.12
N GLY A 233 12.00 -19.66 0.71
CA GLY A 233 10.70 -20.28 0.43
C GLY A 233 10.02 -19.81 -0.87
N VAL A 234 10.68 -18.98 -1.68
CA VAL A 234 10.10 -18.45 -2.93
C VAL A 234 11.02 -18.65 -4.12
N ASP A 235 10.45 -19.10 -5.22
CA ASP A 235 11.11 -19.06 -6.53
C ASP A 235 10.86 -17.71 -7.20
N LEU A 236 11.93 -16.93 -7.36
CA LEU A 236 11.91 -15.57 -7.87
C LEU A 236 11.70 -15.53 -9.39
N VAL A 237 12.08 -16.58 -10.12
CA VAL A 237 12.00 -16.61 -11.58
C VAL A 237 10.54 -16.60 -12.09
N PRO A 238 9.63 -17.48 -11.58
CA PRO A 238 8.21 -17.39 -11.88
C PRO A 238 7.62 -16.03 -11.55
N VAL A 239 7.91 -15.50 -10.35
CA VAL A 239 7.35 -14.22 -9.90
C VAL A 239 7.77 -13.09 -10.84
N ALA A 240 9.05 -12.98 -11.19
CA ALA A 240 9.55 -11.97 -12.12
C ALA A 240 8.89 -12.06 -13.51
N ARG A 241 8.74 -13.28 -14.04
CA ARG A 241 8.08 -13.52 -15.33
C ARG A 241 6.59 -13.13 -15.30
N HIS A 242 5.90 -13.46 -14.22
CA HIS A 242 4.51 -13.05 -14.01
C HIS A 242 4.37 -11.52 -13.86
N CYS A 243 5.29 -10.84 -13.18
CA CYS A 243 5.31 -9.37 -13.10
C CYS A 243 5.51 -8.70 -14.47
N LEU A 244 6.41 -9.23 -15.30
CA LEU A 244 6.59 -8.74 -16.68
C LEU A 244 5.34 -8.98 -17.54
N ALA A 245 4.73 -10.16 -17.43
CA ALA A 245 3.48 -10.48 -18.11
C ALA A 245 2.34 -9.53 -17.68
N ALA A 246 2.19 -9.28 -16.39
CA ALA A 246 1.20 -8.35 -15.84
C ALA A 246 1.42 -6.91 -16.35
N ARG A 247 2.68 -6.42 -16.33
CA ARG A 247 3.03 -5.09 -16.87
C ARG A 247 2.61 -4.93 -18.33
N ARG A 248 2.79 -5.96 -19.15
CA ARG A 248 2.38 -5.95 -20.57
C ARG A 248 0.87 -5.94 -20.74
N LEU A 249 0.12 -6.69 -19.92
CA LEU A 249 -1.34 -6.65 -19.93
C LEU A 249 -1.84 -5.25 -19.58
N THR A 250 -1.30 -4.64 -18.53
CA THR A 250 -1.64 -3.27 -18.12
C THR A 250 -1.29 -2.27 -19.22
N ALA A 251 -0.10 -2.35 -19.83
CA ALA A 251 0.30 -1.47 -20.92
C ALA A 251 -0.60 -1.60 -22.16
N ARG A 252 -1.00 -2.83 -22.54
CA ARG A 252 -1.93 -3.07 -23.65
C ARG A 252 -3.31 -2.50 -23.36
N ARG A 253 -3.83 -2.71 -22.15
CA ARG A 253 -5.10 -2.13 -21.69
C ARG A 253 -5.04 -0.61 -21.74
N ASP A 254 -4.02 -0.01 -21.14
CA ASP A 254 -3.90 1.45 -21.03
C ASP A 254 -3.67 2.11 -22.39
N ARG A 255 -2.97 1.46 -23.33
CA ARG A 255 -2.88 1.92 -24.73
C ARG A 255 -4.25 1.94 -25.41
N ARG A 256 -5.05 0.88 -25.27
CA ARG A 256 -6.40 0.81 -25.82
C ARG A 256 -7.34 1.83 -25.19
N LEU A 257 -7.24 2.03 -23.87
CA LEU A 257 -8.01 3.06 -23.16
C LEU A 257 -7.61 4.47 -23.57
N THR A 258 -6.32 4.73 -23.80
CA THR A 258 -5.84 6.03 -24.31
C THR A 258 -6.38 6.30 -25.72
N LEU A 259 -6.44 5.27 -26.58
CA LEU A 259 -7.06 5.39 -27.90
C LEU A 259 -8.57 5.66 -27.79
N ALA A 260 -9.27 5.09 -26.81
CA ALA A 260 -10.69 5.39 -26.55
C ALA A 260 -10.90 6.80 -25.96
N PHE A 261 -9.92 7.33 -25.25
CA PHE A 261 -9.94 8.68 -24.67
C PHE A 261 -9.78 9.78 -25.75
N GLY A 262 -8.96 9.53 -26.77
CA GLY A 262 -8.60 10.50 -27.82
C GLY A 262 -9.78 11.15 -28.55
N PRO A 263 -10.78 10.39 -29.06
CA PRO A 263 -11.93 10.96 -29.74
C PRO A 263 -12.73 11.94 -28.88
N VAL A 264 -12.96 11.63 -27.60
CA VAL A 264 -13.71 12.54 -26.71
C VAL A 264 -12.94 13.84 -26.49
N LEU A 265 -11.61 13.75 -26.32
CA LEU A 265 -10.75 14.92 -26.22
C LEU A 265 -10.74 15.77 -27.51
N LEU A 266 -10.78 15.12 -28.68
CA LEU A 266 -10.74 15.79 -29.97
C LEU A 266 -12.08 16.45 -30.35
N PHE A 267 -13.20 15.85 -29.98
CA PHE A 267 -14.53 16.29 -30.41
C PHE A 267 -15.22 17.19 -29.38
N ALA A 268 -15.09 16.90 -28.08
CA ALA A 268 -15.80 17.66 -27.05
C ALA A 268 -15.13 17.50 -25.67
N PRO A 269 -14.06 18.26 -25.38
CA PRO A 269 -13.29 18.13 -24.15
C PRO A 269 -14.14 18.31 -22.88
N PHE A 270 -15.15 19.20 -22.90
CA PHE A 270 -16.04 19.41 -21.76
C PHE A 270 -16.80 18.14 -21.35
N TRP A 271 -17.17 17.31 -22.34
CA TRP A 271 -17.90 16.08 -22.12
C TRP A 271 -17.07 14.98 -21.42
N LEU A 272 -15.75 15.15 -21.30
CA LEU A 272 -14.92 14.32 -20.43
C LEU A 272 -15.35 14.42 -18.96
N LEU A 273 -15.77 15.60 -18.51
CA LEU A 273 -16.28 15.79 -17.15
C LEU A 273 -17.57 15.01 -16.93
N PHE A 274 -18.51 15.11 -17.89
CA PHE A 274 -19.74 14.34 -17.87
C PHE A 274 -19.45 12.84 -17.89
N GLY A 275 -18.59 12.37 -18.80
CA GLY A 275 -18.16 10.97 -18.87
C GLY A 275 -17.53 10.46 -17.57
N ALA A 276 -16.72 11.29 -16.89
CA ALA A 276 -16.14 10.95 -15.59
C ALA A 276 -17.21 10.76 -14.51
N LEU A 277 -18.17 11.68 -14.43
CA LEU A 277 -19.28 11.62 -13.49
C LEU A 277 -20.21 10.43 -13.79
N ALA A 278 -20.52 10.20 -15.06
CA ALA A 278 -21.34 9.09 -15.54
C ALA A 278 -20.70 7.74 -15.18
N LEU A 279 -19.43 7.53 -15.49
CA LEU A 279 -18.72 6.28 -15.15
C LEU A 279 -18.58 6.11 -13.63
N LYS A 280 -18.42 7.19 -12.86
CA LYS A 280 -18.40 7.13 -11.40
C LYS A 280 -19.78 6.75 -10.83
N ALA A 281 -20.86 7.30 -11.37
CA ALA A 281 -22.23 6.97 -10.98
C ALA A 281 -22.57 5.52 -11.32
N LEU A 282 -22.27 5.07 -12.54
CA LEU A 282 -22.41 3.68 -12.97
C LEU A 282 -21.57 2.73 -12.10
N GLY A 283 -20.33 3.09 -11.80
CA GLY A 283 -19.47 2.31 -10.90
C GLY A 283 -19.97 2.24 -9.46
N ALA A 284 -20.68 3.27 -8.99
CA ALA A 284 -21.35 3.26 -7.68
C ALA A 284 -22.61 2.38 -7.71
N ALA A 285 -23.40 2.43 -8.78
CA ALA A 285 -24.57 1.59 -8.99
C ALA A 285 -24.21 0.11 -9.19
N ALA A 286 -23.04 -0.17 -9.78
CA ALA A 286 -22.48 -1.52 -9.96
C ALA A 286 -22.02 -2.18 -8.65
N ARG A 287 -22.02 -1.48 -7.52
CA ARG A 287 -21.68 -2.08 -6.23
C ARG A 287 -22.75 -3.08 -5.85
N VAL A 288 -22.34 -4.33 -5.73
CA VAL A 288 -23.19 -5.39 -5.21
C VAL A 288 -23.15 -5.33 -3.69
N PRO A 289 -24.28 -5.10 -3.01
CA PRO A 289 -24.34 -5.32 -1.58
C PRO A 289 -24.25 -6.82 -1.32
N GLY A 290 -23.31 -7.22 -0.47
CA GLY A 290 -23.19 -8.59 0.01
C GLY A 290 -24.01 -8.77 1.29
N ARG A 291 -24.69 -9.92 1.41
CA ARG A 291 -25.09 -10.42 2.73
C ARG A 291 -23.99 -11.35 3.21
N SER A 292 -23.32 -11.00 4.31
CA SER A 292 -22.31 -11.86 4.94
C SER A 292 -23.00 -13.02 5.65
N LEU A 293 -22.98 -14.20 5.02
CA LEU A 293 -23.41 -15.45 5.63
C LEU A 293 -22.19 -16.30 5.90
N ARG A 294 -21.86 -16.47 7.19
CA ARG A 294 -20.68 -17.26 7.65
C ARG A 294 -19.38 -16.88 6.92
N GLY A 295 -19.14 -15.59 6.74
CA GLY A 295 -17.95 -15.07 6.06
C GLY A 295 -17.94 -15.21 4.53
N ARG A 296 -19.01 -15.73 3.91
CA ARG A 296 -19.24 -15.64 2.46
C ARG A 296 -20.23 -14.53 2.16
N GLU A 297 -19.84 -13.60 1.30
CA GLU A 297 -20.76 -12.60 0.76
C GLU A 297 -21.54 -13.22 -0.39
N LEU A 298 -22.86 -13.38 -0.22
CA LEU A 298 -23.74 -13.74 -1.34
C LEU A 298 -24.12 -12.45 -2.09
N PRO A 299 -23.73 -12.31 -3.36
CA PRO A 299 -24.01 -11.11 -4.15
C PRO A 299 -25.49 -11.02 -4.57
N ASP A 300 -26.19 -9.94 -4.18
CA ASP A 300 -27.51 -9.62 -4.72
C ASP A 300 -27.39 -8.89 -6.08
N PHE A 301 -27.27 -9.67 -7.14
CA PHE A 301 -27.14 -9.14 -8.51
C PHE A 301 -28.41 -8.41 -8.99
N GLY A 302 -29.59 -8.80 -8.51
CA GLY A 302 -30.86 -8.21 -8.96
C GLY A 302 -30.95 -6.73 -8.59
N GLN A 303 -30.55 -6.39 -7.37
CA GLN A 303 -30.53 -5.01 -6.92
C GLN A 303 -29.51 -4.15 -7.68
N ALA A 304 -28.33 -4.71 -7.98
CA ALA A 304 -27.29 -4.02 -8.76
C ALA A 304 -27.76 -3.71 -10.19
N VAL A 305 -28.40 -4.68 -10.87
CA VAL A 305 -28.94 -4.49 -12.23
C VAL A 305 -30.02 -3.41 -12.25
N ARG A 306 -30.96 -3.41 -11.29
CA ARG A 306 -32.00 -2.37 -11.20
C ARG A 306 -31.40 -0.98 -10.99
N ARG A 307 -30.41 -0.84 -10.09
CA ARG A 307 -29.72 0.43 -9.86
C ARG A 307 -28.98 0.90 -11.10
N LEU A 308 -28.33 0.00 -11.83
CA LEU A 308 -27.66 0.32 -13.09
C LEU A 308 -28.64 0.79 -14.16
N ALA A 309 -29.78 0.13 -14.30
CA ALA A 309 -30.82 0.54 -15.25
C ALA A 309 -31.35 1.94 -14.95
N VAL A 310 -31.71 2.21 -13.68
CA VAL A 310 -32.20 3.53 -13.24
C VAL A 310 -31.13 4.61 -13.42
N THR A 311 -29.88 4.32 -13.04
CA THR A 311 -28.77 5.27 -13.16
C THR A 311 -28.45 5.56 -14.63
N GLY A 312 -28.44 4.52 -15.49
CA GLY A 312 -28.24 4.67 -16.93
C GLY A 312 -29.34 5.50 -17.60
N ALA A 313 -30.61 5.23 -17.27
CA ALA A 313 -31.74 6.01 -17.76
C ALA A 313 -31.66 7.48 -17.32
N ALA A 314 -31.34 7.75 -16.05
CA ALA A 314 -31.17 9.11 -15.55
C ALA A 314 -29.99 9.84 -16.21
N LEU A 315 -28.87 9.16 -16.47
CA LEU A 315 -27.73 9.72 -17.18
C LEU A 315 -28.09 10.06 -18.64
N LEU A 316 -28.85 9.21 -19.33
CA LEU A 316 -29.32 9.51 -20.69
C LEU A 316 -30.32 10.67 -20.70
N ALA A 317 -31.28 10.67 -19.77
CA ALA A 317 -32.28 11.72 -19.62
C ALA A 317 -31.68 13.08 -19.25
N THR A 318 -30.49 13.12 -18.66
CA THR A 318 -29.76 14.36 -18.37
C THR A 318 -28.78 14.76 -19.48
N ALA A 319 -28.12 13.80 -20.12
CA ALA A 319 -27.15 14.05 -21.18
C ALA A 319 -27.79 14.68 -22.43
N LEU A 320 -28.96 14.17 -22.82
CA LEU A 320 -29.64 14.59 -24.04
C LEU A 320 -30.11 16.06 -23.99
N PRO A 321 -30.83 16.53 -22.96
CA PRO A 321 -31.18 17.96 -22.84
C PRO A 321 -29.96 18.84 -22.59
N MET A 322 -28.92 18.35 -21.89
CA MET A 322 -27.66 19.07 -21.72
C MET A 322 -26.98 19.32 -23.07
N GLY A 323 -26.92 18.30 -23.95
CA GLY A 323 -26.35 18.46 -25.28
C GLY A 323 -27.14 19.43 -26.16
N LEU A 324 -28.48 19.34 -26.13
CA LEU A 324 -29.35 20.28 -26.83
C LEU A 324 -29.19 21.72 -26.31
N ALA A 325 -29.18 21.91 -24.99
CA ALA A 325 -28.99 23.21 -24.36
C ALA A 325 -27.62 23.82 -24.70
N LEU A 326 -26.55 23.03 -24.61
CA LEU A 326 -25.20 23.48 -24.98
C LEU A 326 -25.10 23.83 -26.47
N SER A 327 -25.85 23.15 -27.33
CA SER A 327 -25.90 23.45 -28.77
C SER A 327 -26.74 24.67 -29.13
N ALA A 328 -27.69 25.06 -28.26
CA ALA A 328 -28.51 26.25 -28.44
C ALA A 328 -27.79 27.54 -28.02
N LEU A 329 -26.67 27.43 -27.30
CA LEU A 329 -25.85 28.59 -26.95
C LEU A 329 -25.16 29.14 -28.22
N PRO A 330 -25.27 30.46 -28.51
CA PRO A 330 -24.68 31.08 -29.70
C PRO A 330 -23.16 31.28 -29.53
N LEU A 331 -22.43 30.18 -29.37
CA LEU A 331 -20.99 30.16 -29.14
C LEU A 331 -20.23 30.07 -30.47
N PRO A 332 -19.37 31.04 -30.84
CA PRO A 332 -18.58 30.96 -32.07
C PRO A 332 -17.28 30.17 -31.85
N GLY A 333 -16.87 29.37 -32.84
CA GLY A 333 -15.51 28.80 -32.93
C GLY A 333 -15.11 27.87 -31.77
N PHE A 334 -14.05 28.25 -31.03
CA PHE A 334 -13.41 27.41 -30.01
C PHE A 334 -14.34 27.00 -28.86
N PRO A 335 -15.15 27.88 -28.24
CA PRO A 335 -16.16 27.48 -27.25
C PRO A 335 -17.18 26.46 -27.77
N ALA A 336 -17.70 26.59 -28.99
CA ALA A 336 -18.63 25.60 -29.55
C ALA A 336 -17.97 24.22 -29.71
N TRP A 337 -16.70 24.17 -30.09
CA TRP A 337 -15.91 22.94 -30.10
C TRP A 337 -15.68 22.39 -28.69
N LEU A 338 -15.28 23.24 -27.73
CA LEU A 338 -15.00 22.86 -26.34
C LEU A 338 -16.21 22.19 -25.67
N PHE A 339 -17.40 22.78 -25.83
CA PHE A 339 -18.66 22.28 -25.28
C PHE A 339 -19.32 21.20 -26.15
N GLY A 340 -18.84 21.00 -27.37
CA GLY A 340 -19.43 20.07 -28.33
C GLY A 340 -20.81 20.51 -28.82
N GLY A 341 -21.07 21.82 -28.91
CA GLY A 341 -22.38 22.38 -29.26
C GLY A 341 -22.75 22.28 -30.75
N TYR A 342 -21.88 21.72 -31.59
CA TYR A 342 -22.17 21.54 -33.02
C TYR A 342 -23.13 20.35 -33.26
N LEU A 343 -23.95 20.44 -34.31
CA LEU A 343 -24.91 19.38 -34.71
C LEU A 343 -25.80 18.89 -33.55
N GLY A 344 -26.30 19.81 -32.71
CA GLY A 344 -27.22 19.49 -31.62
C GLY A 344 -26.58 18.75 -30.44
N GLY A 345 -25.24 18.72 -30.32
CA GLY A 345 -24.54 17.97 -29.27
C GLY A 345 -24.50 16.45 -29.47
N ILE A 346 -25.09 15.95 -30.56
CA ILE A 346 -25.17 14.50 -30.86
C ILE A 346 -23.78 13.87 -31.03
N PRO A 347 -22.83 14.47 -31.77
CA PRO A 347 -21.50 13.86 -31.94
C PRO A 347 -20.73 13.74 -30.63
N ALA A 348 -20.87 14.72 -29.73
CA ALA A 348 -20.24 14.71 -28.42
C ALA A 348 -20.81 13.60 -27.53
N LEU A 349 -22.14 13.45 -27.50
CA LEU A 349 -22.82 12.38 -26.78
C LEU A 349 -22.43 11.00 -27.31
N LEU A 350 -22.42 10.81 -28.64
CA LEU A 350 -21.99 9.57 -29.27
C LEU A 350 -20.52 9.26 -28.96
N ALA A 351 -19.62 10.25 -28.99
CA ALA A 351 -18.22 10.07 -28.64
C ALA A 351 -18.06 9.56 -27.20
N VAL A 352 -18.78 10.14 -26.22
CA VAL A 352 -18.75 9.68 -24.83
C VAL A 352 -19.31 8.27 -24.68
N LEU A 353 -20.44 7.96 -25.34
CA LEU A 353 -21.05 6.63 -25.28
C LEU A 353 -20.12 5.56 -25.87
N VAL A 354 -19.58 5.81 -27.07
CA VAL A 354 -18.65 4.90 -27.75
C VAL A 354 -17.37 4.72 -26.92
N ALA A 355 -16.78 5.81 -26.42
CA ALA A 355 -15.60 5.75 -25.57
C ALA A 355 -15.88 4.99 -24.26
N GLY A 356 -17.04 5.21 -23.63
CA GLY A 356 -17.47 4.49 -22.43
C GLY A 356 -17.65 2.99 -22.67
N VAL A 357 -18.27 2.60 -23.80
CA VAL A 357 -18.45 1.19 -24.19
C VAL A 357 -17.11 0.53 -24.50
N LEU A 358 -16.23 1.19 -25.28
CA LEU A 358 -14.88 0.68 -25.56
C LEU A 358 -14.05 0.56 -24.28
N ALA A 359 -14.13 1.54 -23.39
CA ALA A 359 -13.46 1.51 -22.10
C ALA A 359 -13.96 0.35 -21.23
N PHE A 360 -15.27 0.14 -21.16
CA PHE A 360 -15.84 -1.00 -20.44
C PHE A 360 -15.41 -2.33 -21.06
N ARG A 361 -15.47 -2.49 -22.39
CA ARG A 361 -15.07 -3.72 -23.08
C ARG A 361 -13.58 -4.04 -22.87
N THR A 362 -12.72 -3.02 -22.91
CA THR A 362 -11.27 -3.19 -22.71
C THR A 362 -10.93 -3.55 -21.27
N VAL A 363 -11.57 -2.93 -20.27
CA VAL A 363 -11.40 -3.29 -18.86
C VAL A 363 -11.99 -4.67 -18.57
N ALA A 364 -13.18 -4.99 -19.08
CA ALA A 364 -13.80 -6.30 -18.90
C ALA A 364 -12.98 -7.43 -19.54
N ALA A 365 -12.38 -7.19 -20.71
CA ALA A 365 -11.44 -8.14 -21.31
C ALA A 365 -10.18 -8.31 -20.44
N ALA A 366 -9.59 -7.21 -19.95
CA ALA A 366 -8.42 -7.27 -19.08
C ALA A 366 -8.70 -8.00 -17.76
N GLU A 367 -9.86 -7.77 -17.13
CA GLU A 367 -10.26 -8.48 -15.92
C GLU A 367 -10.47 -9.98 -16.18
N ARG A 368 -11.01 -10.37 -17.35
CA ARG A 368 -11.11 -11.79 -17.75
C ARG A 368 -9.76 -12.44 -17.99
N ASP A 369 -8.84 -11.72 -18.65
CA ASP A 369 -7.48 -12.21 -18.88
C ASP A 369 -6.72 -12.40 -17.56
N VAL A 370 -6.89 -11.46 -16.61
CA VAL A 370 -6.34 -11.57 -15.25
C VAL A 370 -6.97 -12.75 -14.50
N ASP A 371 -8.30 -12.87 -14.51
CA ASP A 371 -9.01 -13.99 -13.86
C ASP A 371 -8.59 -15.35 -14.42
N ALA A 372 -8.42 -15.48 -15.73
CA ALA A 372 -7.94 -16.71 -16.36
C ALA A 372 -6.52 -17.08 -15.88
N ARG A 373 -5.63 -16.09 -15.74
CA ARG A 373 -4.27 -16.29 -15.23
C ARG A 373 -4.24 -16.62 -13.74
N LEU A 374 -5.07 -15.95 -12.94
CA LEU A 374 -5.22 -16.28 -11.52
C LEU A 374 -5.75 -17.71 -11.34
N ARG A 375 -6.69 -18.16 -12.19
CA ARG A 375 -7.16 -19.55 -12.16
C ARG A 375 -6.07 -20.56 -12.49
N MET A 376 -5.10 -20.25 -13.36
CA MET A 376 -3.92 -21.10 -13.59
C MET A 376 -2.96 -21.14 -12.39
N LEU A 377 -3.01 -20.11 -11.53
CA LEU A 377 -2.23 -20.02 -10.30
C LEU A 377 -2.97 -20.61 -9.08
N ARG A 378 -4.04 -21.39 -9.28
CA ARG A 378 -4.63 -22.17 -8.20
C ARG A 378 -3.73 -23.36 -7.86
N ARG A 379 -3.80 -23.82 -6.60
CA ARG A 379 -2.96 -24.93 -6.13
C ARG A 379 -3.02 -26.16 -7.03
N GLU A 380 -4.20 -26.55 -7.49
CA GLU A 380 -4.44 -27.74 -8.32
C GLU A 380 -3.90 -27.62 -9.76
N SER A 381 -3.73 -26.41 -10.27
CA SER A 381 -3.36 -26.14 -11.67
C SER A 381 -1.97 -25.52 -11.84
N PHE A 382 -1.36 -25.09 -10.75
CA PHE A 382 -0.08 -24.40 -10.79
C PHE A 382 1.03 -25.38 -11.18
N SER A 383 1.75 -25.04 -12.24
CA SER A 383 2.95 -25.74 -12.67
C SER A 383 4.11 -24.74 -12.72
N PRO A 384 5.21 -24.99 -11.98
CA PRO A 384 6.43 -24.17 -12.04
C PRO A 384 7.08 -24.12 -13.43
N ASP A 385 6.81 -25.10 -14.28
CA ASP A 385 7.38 -25.19 -15.63
C ASP A 385 6.53 -24.42 -16.67
N ALA A 386 5.23 -24.25 -16.41
CA ALA A 386 4.29 -23.58 -17.31
C ALA A 386 4.25 -22.05 -17.11
N VAL A 387 5.41 -21.42 -16.91
CA VAL A 387 5.52 -19.99 -16.58
C VAL A 387 5.52 -19.13 -17.85
N PRO A 388 4.88 -17.95 -17.87
CA PRO A 388 4.90 -17.04 -19.02
C PRO A 388 6.32 -16.70 -19.46
N GLN A 389 6.67 -16.99 -20.71
CA GLN A 389 7.98 -16.62 -21.23
C GLN A 389 8.05 -15.11 -21.52
N PRO A 390 9.16 -14.44 -21.18
CA PRO A 390 9.41 -13.08 -21.65
C PRO A 390 9.44 -13.04 -23.19
N LEU A 391 8.85 -12.00 -23.79
CA LEU A 391 8.92 -11.80 -25.24
C LEU A 391 10.39 -11.56 -25.64
N PRO A 392 10.78 -11.94 -26.87
CA PRO A 392 12.11 -11.63 -27.42
C PRO A 392 12.47 -10.13 -27.40
N ALA A 393 11.47 -9.26 -27.37
CA ALA A 393 11.60 -7.80 -27.40
C ALA A 393 12.19 -7.13 -26.13
N GLU A 394 12.53 -7.88 -25.07
CA GLU A 394 13.15 -7.34 -23.84
C GLU A 394 14.39 -8.16 -23.42
N PRO A 395 15.51 -8.09 -24.17
CA PRO A 395 16.71 -8.90 -23.89
C PRO A 395 17.35 -8.61 -22.53
N TRP A 396 17.25 -7.37 -22.05
CA TRP A 396 17.70 -6.98 -20.71
C TRP A 396 16.97 -7.75 -19.58
N ALA A 397 15.68 -8.02 -19.76
CA ALA A 397 14.87 -8.67 -18.74
C ALA A 397 15.24 -10.15 -18.63
N GLN A 398 15.53 -10.81 -19.75
CA GLN A 398 16.04 -12.19 -19.76
C GLN A 398 17.39 -12.29 -19.05
N ALA A 399 18.34 -11.43 -19.41
CA ALA A 399 19.66 -11.42 -18.76
C ALA A 399 19.57 -11.22 -17.24
N ARG A 400 18.68 -10.33 -16.79
CA ARG A 400 18.46 -10.11 -15.36
C ARG A 400 17.73 -11.26 -14.66
N ILE A 401 16.78 -11.93 -15.33
CA ILE A 401 16.13 -13.14 -14.78
C ILE A 401 17.16 -14.27 -14.59
N THR A 402 18.11 -14.44 -15.52
CA THR A 402 19.20 -15.40 -15.31
C THR A 402 20.02 -15.04 -14.08
N LYS A 403 20.36 -13.76 -13.89
CA LYS A 403 21.06 -13.30 -12.68
C LYS A 403 20.25 -13.47 -11.40
N LEU A 404 18.93 -13.30 -11.47
CA LEU A 404 18.00 -13.57 -10.37
C LEU A 404 18.03 -15.05 -9.99
N ALA A 405 18.01 -15.97 -10.97
CA ALA A 405 18.10 -17.40 -10.77
C ALA A 405 19.45 -17.82 -10.16
N GLU A 406 20.55 -17.24 -10.63
CA GLU A 406 21.90 -17.43 -10.07
C GLU A 406 21.99 -16.93 -8.62
N ALA A 407 21.36 -15.78 -8.31
CA ALA A 407 21.35 -15.20 -6.96
C ALA A 407 20.54 -16.02 -5.97
N GLN A 408 19.40 -16.57 -6.39
CA GLN A 408 18.53 -17.42 -5.56
C GLN A 408 19.24 -18.66 -5.04
N HIS A 409 20.17 -19.22 -5.82
CA HIS A 409 20.98 -20.39 -5.45
C HIS A 409 22.45 -20.01 -5.15
N GLY A 410 22.73 -18.72 -4.97
CA GLY A 410 24.05 -18.21 -4.62
C GLY A 410 24.40 -18.47 -3.15
N ASN A 411 25.63 -18.18 -2.74
CA ASN A 411 26.08 -18.21 -1.34
C ASN A 411 26.50 -16.83 -0.83
N VAL A 412 26.30 -15.77 -1.62
CA VAL A 412 26.62 -14.38 -1.24
C VAL A 412 25.33 -13.58 -1.10
N THR A 413 25.22 -12.80 -0.03
CA THR A 413 24.21 -11.75 0.10
C THR A 413 24.89 -10.42 0.28
N VAL A 414 24.72 -9.56 -0.71
CA VAL A 414 25.19 -8.18 -0.64
C VAL A 414 24.02 -7.30 -0.24
N TYR A 415 24.13 -6.60 0.88
CA TYR A 415 23.05 -5.77 1.43
C TYR A 415 23.37 -4.29 1.33
N SER A 416 22.33 -3.47 1.18
CA SER A 416 22.42 -2.01 1.28
C SER A 416 22.00 -1.57 2.70
N GLY A 417 22.58 -0.48 3.19
CA GLY A 417 22.27 0.07 4.52
C GLY A 417 22.90 -0.72 5.67
N PHE A 418 22.21 -0.77 6.81
CA PHE A 418 22.75 -1.29 8.06
C PHE A 418 22.53 -2.80 8.29
N SER A 419 21.36 -3.34 7.90
CA SER A 419 20.99 -4.71 8.21
C SER A 419 21.52 -5.70 7.17
N PRO A 420 22.31 -6.72 7.56
CA PRO A 420 22.85 -7.70 6.62
C PRO A 420 21.85 -8.79 6.22
N PHE A 421 20.70 -8.89 6.89
CA PHE A 421 19.73 -9.98 6.77
C PHE A 421 18.57 -9.68 5.81
N ILE A 422 18.80 -8.86 4.79
CA ILE A 422 17.76 -8.53 3.80
C ILE A 422 17.13 -9.80 3.20
N GLY A 423 15.81 -9.85 3.16
CA GLY A 423 15.03 -11.00 2.71
C GLY A 423 14.58 -11.98 3.79
N HIS A 424 15.02 -11.80 5.04
CA HIS A 424 14.69 -12.68 6.15
C HIS A 424 13.77 -12.02 7.19
N SER A 425 13.27 -10.81 6.92
CA SER A 425 12.55 -9.94 7.85
C SER A 425 13.41 -9.38 8.98
N GLY A 426 12.81 -8.53 9.82
CA GLY A 426 13.46 -7.97 11.00
C GLY A 426 13.96 -9.06 11.96
N LYS A 427 15.01 -8.74 12.70
CA LYS A 427 15.57 -9.62 13.72
C LYS A 427 14.53 -9.85 14.83
N ASP A 428 14.20 -11.11 15.09
CA ASP A 428 13.24 -11.51 16.12
C ASP A 428 13.94 -11.64 17.47
N SER A 429 14.98 -12.47 17.54
CA SER A 429 15.75 -12.72 18.75
C SER A 429 17.20 -13.11 18.42
N HIS A 430 18.07 -13.16 19.42
CA HIS A 430 19.43 -13.68 19.26
C HIS A 430 20.00 -14.18 20.58
N TRP A 431 21.06 -14.96 20.49
CA TRP A 431 21.94 -15.27 21.60
C TRP A 431 23.39 -15.24 21.14
N ALA A 432 24.30 -15.03 22.09
CA ALA A 432 25.72 -15.08 21.86
C ALA A 432 26.40 -15.75 23.05
N LEU A 433 27.42 -16.56 22.76
CA LEU A 433 28.24 -17.29 23.73
C LEU A 433 29.70 -16.96 23.47
N SER A 434 30.46 -16.81 24.54
CA SER A 434 31.92 -16.66 24.49
C SER A 434 32.52 -17.64 25.49
N ILE A 435 33.20 -18.65 24.98
CA ILE A 435 33.63 -19.82 25.75
C ILE A 435 35.17 -19.85 25.75
N PRO A 436 35.83 -19.72 26.92
CA PRO A 436 37.26 -19.86 26.99
C PRO A 436 37.65 -21.32 26.73
N LEU A 437 38.64 -21.56 25.87
CA LEU A 437 39.14 -22.89 25.52
C LEU A 437 40.15 -23.37 26.58
N LEU A 438 39.60 -23.79 27.71
CA LEU A 438 40.34 -24.39 28.83
C LEU A 438 40.34 -25.91 28.72
N PRO A 439 41.44 -26.59 29.08
CA PRO A 439 41.49 -28.05 29.08
C PRO A 439 40.55 -28.65 30.13
N ALA A 440 39.87 -29.74 29.76
CA ALA A 440 39.05 -30.51 30.68
C ALA A 440 39.87 -31.06 31.87
N GLN A 441 39.23 -31.16 33.03
CA GLN A 441 39.85 -31.73 34.24
C GLN A 441 39.94 -33.26 34.11
N SER A 442 41.10 -33.83 34.42
CA SER A 442 41.28 -35.29 34.43
C SER A 442 40.46 -35.92 35.58
N PRO A 443 39.78 -37.07 35.35
CA PRO A 443 38.96 -37.72 36.37
C PRO A 443 39.75 -38.18 37.62
N SER A 444 41.09 -38.23 37.58
CA SER A 444 41.93 -38.64 38.71
C SER A 444 42.24 -37.55 39.73
N GLY A 445 41.75 -36.32 39.56
CA GLY A 445 41.94 -35.22 40.52
C GLY A 445 43.40 -34.79 40.74
N SER A 446 44.35 -35.39 40.01
CA SER A 446 45.76 -35.04 40.11
C SER A 446 46.04 -33.78 39.29
N ARG A 447 46.57 -32.75 39.96
CA ARG A 447 46.89 -31.44 39.35
C ARG A 447 47.99 -31.53 38.27
N ALA A 448 48.62 -32.69 38.13
CA ALA A 448 49.79 -32.94 37.28
C ALA A 448 49.45 -33.31 35.82
N GLU A 449 48.22 -33.75 35.53
CA GLU A 449 47.79 -34.13 34.18
C GLU A 449 46.58 -33.28 33.75
N ARG A 450 46.82 -31.98 33.46
CA ARG A 450 45.83 -31.21 32.72
C ARG A 450 45.73 -31.79 31.32
N GLY A 451 44.52 -32.13 30.87
CA GLY A 451 44.28 -32.60 29.50
C GLY A 451 44.85 -31.62 28.47
N THR A 452 45.21 -32.11 27.30
CA THR A 452 45.64 -31.23 26.19
C THR A 452 44.44 -30.98 25.29
N VAL A 453 44.07 -29.71 25.07
CA VAL A 453 43.04 -29.36 24.09
C VAL A 453 43.57 -29.64 22.70
N THR A 454 42.85 -30.43 21.91
CA THR A 454 43.22 -30.64 20.50
C THR A 454 42.96 -29.35 19.72
N PRO A 455 43.92 -28.89 18.89
CA PRO A 455 43.75 -27.66 18.13
C PRO A 455 42.66 -27.85 17.07
N PHE A 456 41.74 -26.90 16.99
CA PHE A 456 40.71 -26.82 15.97
C PHE A 456 40.54 -25.37 15.50
N ASP A 457 40.01 -25.19 14.28
CA ASP A 457 39.69 -23.91 13.70
C ASP A 457 38.18 -23.60 13.75
N ALA A 458 37.78 -22.38 13.37
CA ALA A 458 36.36 -22.01 13.34
C ALA A 458 35.56 -22.81 12.28
N TRP A 459 36.23 -23.29 11.23
CA TRP A 459 35.61 -24.06 10.16
C TRP A 459 35.27 -25.48 10.61
N ASP A 460 36.11 -26.10 11.44
CA ASP A 460 35.86 -27.42 12.04
C ASP A 460 34.55 -27.42 12.85
N VAL A 461 34.31 -26.35 13.63
CA VAL A 461 33.05 -26.14 14.37
C VAL A 461 31.87 -25.96 13.40
N VAL A 462 32.04 -25.21 12.31
CA VAL A 462 31.00 -25.03 11.28
C VAL A 462 30.64 -26.36 10.60
N GLU A 463 31.63 -27.21 10.28
CA GLU A 463 31.42 -28.55 9.72
C GLU A 463 30.68 -29.46 10.70
N CYS A 464 31.03 -29.41 11.99
CA CYS A 464 30.32 -30.12 13.04
C CYS A 464 28.86 -29.66 13.13
N LEU A 465 28.61 -28.35 13.20
CA LEU A 465 27.27 -27.78 13.22
C LEU A 465 26.44 -28.21 12.01
N ARG A 466 27.05 -28.16 10.81
CA ARG A 466 26.39 -28.60 9.57
C ARG A 466 26.01 -30.07 9.62
N SER A 467 26.91 -30.92 10.12
CA SER A 467 26.67 -32.36 10.25
C SER A 467 25.62 -32.68 11.31
N GLY A 468 25.70 -32.04 12.48
CA GLY A 468 24.75 -32.20 13.57
C GLY A 468 23.33 -31.77 13.19
N LEU A 469 23.18 -30.63 12.51
CA LEU A 469 21.88 -30.16 12.02
C LEU A 469 21.32 -31.04 10.89
N ARG A 470 22.16 -31.56 9.99
CA ARG A 470 21.73 -32.56 8.98
C ARG A 470 21.25 -33.85 9.62
N ASN A 471 21.97 -34.35 10.63
CA ASN A 471 21.60 -35.56 11.35
C ASN A 471 20.28 -35.37 12.13
N ALA A 472 20.07 -34.19 12.71
CA ALA A 472 18.81 -33.84 13.36
C ALA A 472 17.64 -33.75 12.37
N ALA A 473 17.88 -33.35 11.12
CA ALA A 473 16.89 -33.34 10.05
C ALA A 473 16.65 -34.73 9.42
N GLY A 474 17.62 -35.64 9.50
CA GLY A 474 17.64 -36.92 8.78
C GLY A 474 17.27 -38.19 9.57
N ARG A 475 16.86 -38.10 10.85
CA ARG A 475 16.43 -39.30 11.61
C ARG A 475 15.13 -39.91 11.05
N HIS A 476 15.16 -41.23 10.87
CA HIS A 476 14.22 -42.07 10.11
C HIS A 476 12.73 -41.97 10.49
N PRO A 477 11.82 -42.24 9.53
CA PRO A 477 10.41 -42.47 9.83
C PRO A 477 10.27 -43.79 10.63
N GLY A 478 10.07 -43.72 11.94
CA GLY A 478 9.81 -44.92 12.76
C GLY A 478 10.19 -44.87 14.24
N GLU A 479 11.03 -43.93 14.70
CA GLU A 479 11.25 -43.74 16.14
C GLU A 479 10.17 -42.80 16.73
N PRO A 480 9.52 -43.18 17.84
CA PRO A 480 8.56 -42.31 18.50
C PRO A 480 9.29 -41.06 19.04
N LEU A 481 8.90 -39.91 18.49
CA LEU A 481 9.38 -38.61 18.95
C LEU A 481 9.03 -38.41 20.43
N LEU A 482 10.04 -38.26 21.27
CA LEU A 482 9.83 -37.79 22.64
C LEU A 482 9.35 -36.33 22.67
N ASP A 483 9.53 -35.56 21.57
CA ASP A 483 9.14 -34.14 21.42
C ASP A 483 8.49 -33.79 20.04
N GLY A 484 7.64 -34.67 19.52
CA GLY A 484 6.57 -34.37 18.53
C GLY A 484 6.85 -33.81 17.12
N ARG A 485 7.98 -33.16 16.74
CA ARG A 485 8.22 -32.73 15.34
C ARG A 485 9.70 -32.79 14.90
N GLY A 486 10.01 -33.56 13.87
CA GLY A 486 11.33 -33.56 13.23
C GLY A 486 11.59 -32.26 12.44
N LEU A 487 12.87 -31.91 12.22
CA LEU A 487 13.30 -30.77 11.39
C LEU A 487 13.17 -31.06 9.88
N THR A 488 12.05 -31.66 9.48
CA THR A 488 11.79 -32.10 8.11
C THR A 488 11.73 -30.89 7.18
N GLY A 489 12.56 -30.87 6.14
CA GLY A 489 12.63 -29.76 5.18
C GLY A 489 13.66 -28.68 5.53
N LEU A 490 14.50 -28.88 6.56
CA LEU A 490 15.61 -28.00 6.89
C LEU A 490 16.56 -27.81 5.69
N ARG A 491 16.79 -26.55 5.31
CA ARG A 491 17.76 -26.16 4.29
C ARG A 491 18.95 -25.49 4.97
N LEU A 492 20.14 -26.04 4.76
CA LEU A 492 21.39 -25.49 5.28
C LEU A 492 22.21 -24.91 4.13
N GLU A 493 22.66 -23.68 4.32
CA GLU A 493 23.42 -22.94 3.31
C GLU A 493 24.55 -22.16 3.98
N ASP A 494 25.75 -22.22 3.39
CA ASP A 494 26.82 -21.29 3.75
C ASP A 494 26.51 -19.93 3.12
N ARG A 495 26.50 -18.88 3.94
CA ARG A 495 26.18 -17.53 3.50
C ARG A 495 27.28 -16.55 3.86
N VAL A 496 27.78 -15.83 2.87
CA VAL A 496 28.68 -14.70 3.06
C VAL A 496 27.86 -13.41 2.97
N LEU A 497 27.78 -12.68 4.07
CA LEU A 497 27.11 -11.39 4.16
C LEU A 497 28.14 -10.28 4.00
N VAL A 498 27.92 -9.33 3.08
CA VAL A 498 28.84 -8.22 2.81
C VAL A 498 28.08 -6.94 2.47
N SER A 499 28.57 -5.80 2.95
CA SER A 499 27.97 -4.50 2.63
C SER A 499 28.20 -4.12 1.17
N GLY A 500 27.18 -3.57 0.52
CA GLY A 500 27.20 -3.10 -0.87
C GLY A 500 28.26 -2.05 -1.19
N THR A 501 28.72 -1.30 -0.18
CA THR A 501 29.79 -0.30 -0.30
C THR A 501 31.19 -0.90 -0.15
N GLN A 502 31.31 -2.11 0.42
CA GLN A 502 32.58 -2.78 0.71
C GLN A 502 32.88 -3.94 -0.23
N VAL A 503 31.98 -4.25 -1.18
CA VAL A 503 32.15 -5.34 -2.16
C VAL A 503 33.42 -5.17 -3.00
N ALA A 504 33.79 -3.94 -3.32
CA ALA A 504 34.98 -3.63 -4.12
C ALA A 504 36.30 -4.03 -3.42
N ALA A 505 36.29 -4.29 -2.11
CA ALA A 505 37.47 -4.73 -1.36
C ALA A 505 37.90 -6.17 -1.72
N ASN A 506 37.03 -6.97 -2.35
CA ASN A 506 37.36 -8.33 -2.79
C ASN A 506 37.06 -8.50 -4.28
N ALA A 507 38.10 -8.74 -5.08
CA ALA A 507 38.00 -8.89 -6.53
C ALA A 507 37.09 -10.08 -6.96
N LEU A 508 36.95 -11.11 -6.11
CA LEU A 508 36.03 -12.23 -6.39
C LEU A 508 34.56 -11.84 -6.19
N LEU A 509 34.29 -10.89 -5.29
CA LEU A 509 32.94 -10.36 -5.07
C LEU A 509 32.54 -9.32 -6.12
N LEU A 510 33.49 -8.59 -6.70
CA LEU A 510 33.26 -7.65 -7.80
C LEU A 510 34.28 -7.84 -8.95
N PRO A 511 34.13 -8.87 -9.79
CA PRO A 511 35.06 -9.12 -10.90
C PRO A 511 35.06 -8.01 -11.96
N HIS A 512 33.93 -7.32 -12.12
CA HIS A 512 33.75 -6.26 -13.11
C HIS A 512 33.06 -5.05 -12.46
N PRO A 513 33.72 -3.88 -12.34
CA PRO A 513 33.16 -2.71 -11.66
C PRO A 513 31.84 -2.19 -12.24
N GLY A 514 31.61 -2.42 -13.54
CA GLY A 514 30.40 -2.02 -14.28
C GLY A 514 29.28 -3.07 -14.30
N ARG A 515 29.35 -4.13 -13.48
CA ARG A 515 28.33 -5.18 -13.37
C ARG A 515 27.90 -5.37 -11.92
N ALA A 516 26.80 -6.11 -11.74
CA ALA A 516 26.37 -6.55 -10.42
C ALA A 516 27.44 -7.44 -9.72
N PRO A 517 27.47 -7.45 -8.38
CA PRO A 517 28.34 -8.33 -7.60
C PRO A 517 28.15 -9.82 -7.93
N ALA A 518 29.18 -10.62 -7.65
CA ALA A 518 29.11 -12.06 -7.76
C ALA A 518 28.07 -12.64 -6.78
N THR A 519 27.25 -13.57 -7.26
CA THR A 519 26.24 -14.27 -6.46
C THR A 519 26.82 -15.48 -5.72
N ARG A 520 27.96 -15.98 -6.18
CA ARG A 520 28.61 -17.18 -5.66
C ARG A 520 30.12 -16.98 -5.49
N LEU A 521 30.63 -17.35 -4.33
CA LEU A 521 32.05 -17.53 -4.04
C LEU A 521 32.43 -19.02 -4.01
N PRO A 522 33.65 -19.37 -4.44
CA PRO A 522 34.13 -20.75 -4.37
C PRO A 522 34.38 -21.17 -2.90
N ALA A 523 34.26 -22.47 -2.61
CA ALA A 523 34.36 -23.00 -1.25
C ALA A 523 35.67 -22.61 -0.50
N PRO A 524 36.87 -22.60 -1.14
CA PRO A 524 38.10 -22.16 -0.48
C PRO A 524 38.04 -20.71 -0.01
N GLU A 525 37.36 -19.83 -0.76
CA GLU A 525 37.20 -18.43 -0.40
C GLU A 525 36.22 -18.26 0.76
N VAL A 526 35.13 -19.02 0.76
CA VAL A 526 34.18 -19.04 1.88
C VAL A 526 34.88 -19.49 3.16
N ARG A 527 35.70 -20.55 3.09
CA ARG A 527 36.50 -21.02 4.23
C ARG A 527 37.47 -19.94 4.70
N ARG A 528 38.18 -19.25 3.78
CA ARG A 528 39.08 -18.14 4.13
C ARG A 528 38.36 -17.03 4.89
N ILE A 529 37.14 -16.67 4.46
CA ILE A 529 36.32 -15.64 5.12
C ILE A 529 35.85 -16.12 6.50
N ALA A 530 35.47 -17.39 6.64
CA ALA A 530 35.07 -17.96 7.93
C ALA A 530 36.22 -17.99 8.95
N LEU A 531 37.44 -18.28 8.50
CA LEU A 531 38.64 -18.29 9.34
C LEU A 531 39.14 -16.89 9.73
N ASN A 532 38.78 -15.85 8.96
CA ASN A 532 39.13 -14.47 9.27
C ASN A 532 37.88 -13.63 9.56
N PRO A 533 37.35 -13.72 10.79
CA PRO A 533 36.08 -13.10 11.10
C PRO A 533 36.16 -11.58 11.05
N GLU A 534 37.31 -10.90 11.12
CA GLU A 534 37.40 -9.44 11.25
C GLU A 534 37.11 -8.66 9.95
N GLY A 535 37.08 -9.34 8.80
CA GLY A 535 36.87 -8.72 7.50
C GLY A 535 35.49 -8.05 7.29
N PRO A 536 35.32 -7.32 6.17
CA PRO A 536 34.05 -6.70 5.79
C PRO A 536 32.98 -7.73 5.38
N ALA A 537 33.41 -8.90 4.89
CA ALA A 537 32.56 -10.03 4.59
C ALA A 537 32.54 -11.00 5.78
N ARG A 538 31.35 -11.46 6.18
CA ARG A 538 31.17 -12.35 7.33
C ARG A 538 30.46 -13.63 6.90
N HIS A 539 31.09 -14.77 7.17
CA HIS A 539 30.47 -16.09 6.97
C HIS A 539 29.43 -16.36 8.07
N HIS A 540 28.31 -16.91 7.66
CA HIS A 540 27.25 -17.45 8.52
C HIS A 540 26.81 -18.79 7.96
N LEU A 541 26.61 -19.78 8.82
CA LEU A 541 25.84 -20.97 8.49
C LEU A 541 24.35 -20.64 8.67
N ALA A 542 23.63 -20.56 7.56
CA ALA A 542 22.21 -20.25 7.55
C ALA A 542 21.37 -21.53 7.54
N ALA A 543 20.42 -21.63 8.45
CA ALA A 543 19.47 -22.73 8.56
C ALA A 543 18.05 -22.20 8.37
N HIS A 544 17.38 -22.63 7.30
CA HIS A 544 16.02 -22.21 6.95
C HIS A 544 15.07 -23.40 7.09
N LEU A 545 13.99 -23.24 7.85
CA LEU A 545 12.97 -24.27 7.98
C LEU A 545 11.64 -23.74 7.42
N PRO A 546 11.30 -24.02 6.15
CA PRO A 546 10.03 -23.59 5.59
C PRO A 546 8.86 -24.34 6.23
N LEU A 547 7.90 -23.59 6.76
CA LEU A 547 6.66 -24.09 7.37
C LEU A 547 5.45 -23.51 6.61
N TRP A 548 4.29 -24.14 6.77
CA TRP A 548 3.01 -23.67 6.21
C TRP A 548 3.09 -23.38 4.69
N GLY A 549 3.67 -24.30 3.91
CA GLY A 549 3.78 -24.14 2.45
C GLY A 549 4.67 -22.96 2.02
N ASP A 550 5.79 -22.77 2.72
CA ASP A 550 6.75 -21.67 2.54
C ASP A 550 6.20 -20.27 2.93
N GLU A 551 5.03 -20.20 3.57
CA GLU A 551 4.50 -18.94 4.08
C GLU A 551 5.24 -18.44 5.31
N VAL A 552 5.71 -19.34 6.17
CA VAL A 552 6.43 -18.96 7.38
C VAL A 552 7.79 -19.64 7.36
N VAL A 553 8.86 -18.84 7.30
CA VAL A 553 10.23 -19.37 7.19
C VAL A 553 11.07 -18.87 8.35
N PRO A 554 11.04 -19.55 9.51
CA PRO A 554 12.06 -19.37 10.54
C PRO A 554 13.45 -19.64 9.97
N SER A 555 14.37 -18.73 10.23
CA SER A 555 15.75 -18.75 9.78
C SER A 555 16.70 -18.45 10.94
N GLN A 556 17.75 -19.25 11.05
CA GLN A 556 18.82 -19.09 12.03
C GLN A 556 20.12 -18.80 11.30
N PHE A 557 20.85 -17.75 11.70
CA PHE A 557 22.16 -17.42 11.18
C PHE A 557 23.22 -17.62 12.26
N LEU A 558 24.04 -18.65 12.08
CA LEU A 558 25.10 -19.03 13.00
C LEU A 558 26.44 -18.46 12.52
N GLN A 559 27.02 -17.60 13.34
CA GLN A 559 28.37 -17.09 13.15
C GLN A 559 29.29 -17.73 14.19
N VAL A 560 30.40 -18.28 13.70
CA VAL A 560 31.45 -18.88 14.53
C VAL A 560 32.74 -18.09 14.34
N ALA A 561 33.41 -17.77 15.44
CA ALA A 561 34.72 -17.15 15.41
C ALA A 561 35.59 -17.72 16.54
N VAL A 562 36.84 -18.02 16.26
CA VAL A 562 37.83 -18.43 17.27
C VAL A 562 38.91 -17.36 17.32
N SER A 563 39.05 -16.68 18.46
CA SER A 563 40.06 -15.65 18.66
C SER A 563 40.54 -15.64 20.11
N GLY A 564 41.84 -15.43 20.33
CA GLY A 564 42.41 -15.31 21.68
C GLY A 564 42.09 -16.49 22.60
N ARG A 565 42.17 -17.74 22.10
CA ARG A 565 41.76 -18.98 22.81
C ARG A 565 40.31 -18.96 23.32
N THR A 566 39.43 -18.19 22.69
CA THR A 566 38.01 -18.11 23.01
C THR A 566 37.19 -18.46 21.77
N LEU A 567 36.19 -19.31 21.94
CA LEU A 567 35.20 -19.61 20.91
C LEU A 567 34.01 -18.66 21.10
N HIS A 568 33.76 -17.85 20.08
CA HIS A 568 32.60 -16.97 19.99
C HIS A 568 31.56 -17.61 19.07
N LEU A 569 30.35 -17.78 19.60
CA LEU A 569 29.20 -18.27 18.86
C LEU A 569 28.13 -17.19 18.92
N ARG A 570 27.60 -16.82 17.77
CA ARG A 570 26.49 -15.87 17.68
C ARG A 570 25.41 -16.45 16.80
N CYS A 571 24.17 -16.33 17.25
CA CYS A 571 23.01 -16.82 16.55
C CYS A 571 21.98 -15.70 16.43
N ASP A 572 21.76 -15.21 15.21
CA ASP A 572 20.67 -14.27 14.91
C ASP A 572 19.46 -15.04 14.35
N ARG A 573 18.28 -14.85 14.96
CA ARG A 573 17.04 -15.53 14.59
C ARG A 573 16.08 -14.56 13.89
N HIS A 574 15.49 -15.04 12.81
CA HIS A 574 14.63 -14.28 11.92
C HIS A 574 13.40 -15.11 11.56
N ILE A 575 12.22 -14.51 11.58
CA ILE A 575 10.97 -15.20 11.21
C ILE A 575 10.29 -14.45 10.08
N LEU A 576 10.44 -14.98 8.87
CA LEU A 576 9.74 -14.44 7.71
C LEU A 576 8.27 -14.85 7.77
N GLY A 577 7.41 -13.91 8.16
CA GLY A 577 5.97 -14.12 8.34
C GLY A 577 5.16 -14.35 7.04
N PRO A 578 3.86 -14.65 7.17
CA PRO A 578 3.00 -15.04 6.05
C PRO A 578 2.84 -13.95 4.99
N VAL A 579 2.40 -14.37 3.82
CA VAL A 579 2.09 -13.44 2.72
C VAL A 579 0.79 -12.69 3.08
N ARG A 580 0.61 -11.47 2.56
CA ARG A 580 -0.61 -10.69 2.83
C ARG A 580 -1.90 -11.48 2.53
N PRO A 581 -2.95 -11.34 3.36
CA PRO A 581 -4.18 -12.15 3.24
C PRO A 581 -4.94 -11.93 1.93
N ASP A 582 -4.84 -10.74 1.32
CA ASP A 582 -5.50 -10.43 0.05
C ASP A 582 -4.96 -11.24 -1.14
N LEU A 583 -3.73 -11.76 -1.03
CA LEU A 583 -3.09 -12.57 -2.07
C LEU A 583 -3.57 -14.03 -2.08
N HIS A 584 -4.19 -14.48 -1.00
CA HIS A 584 -4.78 -15.81 -0.85
C HIS A 584 -6.15 -15.94 -1.54
N ALA A 585 -6.71 -14.82 -2.03
CA ALA A 585 -7.98 -14.81 -2.76
C ALA A 585 -7.95 -15.66 -4.05
N VAL A 586 -6.77 -16.03 -4.54
CA VAL A 586 -6.61 -16.96 -5.67
C VAL A 586 -7.20 -18.34 -5.37
N ASP A 587 -7.17 -18.78 -4.11
CA ASP A 587 -7.64 -20.12 -3.70
C ASP A 587 -9.16 -20.20 -3.52
N SER A 588 -9.83 -19.06 -3.38
CA SER A 588 -11.28 -19.01 -3.34
C SER A 588 -11.92 -18.90 -4.73
N LEU A 589 -11.13 -18.83 -5.80
CA LEU A 589 -11.66 -18.74 -7.17
C LEU A 589 -12.29 -20.06 -7.62
N PRO A 590 -13.47 -20.05 -8.27
CA PRO A 590 -14.08 -21.25 -8.82
C PRO A 590 -13.22 -21.87 -9.93
N ALA A 591 -13.27 -23.20 -10.10
CA ALA A 591 -12.41 -23.91 -11.05
C ALA A 591 -12.72 -23.55 -12.50
N ARG A 592 -14.01 -23.34 -12.77
CA ARG A 592 -14.52 -22.89 -14.05
C ARG A 592 -15.17 -21.52 -13.90
N LEU A 593 -15.17 -20.77 -14.99
CA LEU A 593 -15.77 -19.45 -15.05
C LEU A 593 -17.31 -19.59 -15.05
N THR A 594 -17.92 -19.58 -13.87
CA THR A 594 -19.39 -19.64 -13.71
C THR A 594 -20.07 -18.34 -14.15
N ASP A 595 -21.34 -18.42 -14.52
CA ASP A 595 -22.14 -17.28 -14.99
C ASP A 595 -22.26 -16.17 -13.94
N GLU A 596 -22.40 -16.56 -12.68
CA GLU A 596 -22.40 -15.64 -11.54
C GLU A 596 -21.06 -14.91 -11.41
N HIS A 597 -19.94 -15.63 -11.52
CA HIS A 597 -18.61 -15.03 -11.50
C HIS A 597 -18.37 -14.12 -12.71
N ARG A 598 -18.87 -14.48 -13.90
CA ARG A 598 -18.85 -13.61 -15.09
C ARG A 598 -19.56 -12.29 -14.84
N ARG A 599 -20.73 -12.31 -14.18
CA ARG A 599 -21.49 -11.10 -13.82
C ARG A 599 -20.74 -10.28 -12.76
N ALA A 600 -20.20 -10.92 -11.73
CA ALA A 600 -19.39 -10.25 -10.70
C ALA A 600 -18.16 -9.55 -11.29
N LEU A 601 -17.48 -10.22 -12.23
CA LEU A 601 -16.33 -9.66 -12.95
C LEU A 601 -16.74 -8.48 -13.84
N ALA A 602 -17.88 -8.56 -14.53
CA ALA A 602 -18.41 -7.46 -15.33
C ALA A 602 -18.76 -6.23 -14.47
N LEU A 603 -19.37 -6.42 -13.31
CA LEU A 603 -19.66 -5.33 -12.36
C LEU A 603 -18.38 -4.73 -11.78
N THR A 604 -17.39 -5.57 -11.48
CA THR A 604 -16.07 -5.13 -11.02
C THR A 604 -15.35 -4.32 -12.10
N ALA A 605 -15.41 -4.77 -13.35
CA ALA A 605 -14.88 -4.05 -14.50
C ALA A 605 -15.54 -2.68 -14.64
N LEU A 606 -16.88 -2.62 -14.60
CA LEU A 606 -17.64 -1.36 -14.70
C LEU A 606 -17.24 -0.35 -13.60
N ARG A 607 -17.04 -0.84 -12.36
CA ARG A 607 -16.56 -0.02 -11.24
C ARG A 607 -15.15 0.54 -11.46
N ARG A 608 -14.28 -0.21 -12.13
CA ARG A 608 -12.89 0.18 -12.42
C ARG A 608 -12.74 1.00 -13.70
N THR A 609 -13.70 0.94 -14.63
CA THR A 609 -13.65 1.60 -15.95
C THR A 609 -13.35 3.09 -15.85
N GLY A 610 -14.07 3.83 -14.99
CA GLY A 610 -13.88 5.27 -14.83
C GLY A 610 -12.44 5.62 -14.47
N ALA A 611 -11.96 5.12 -13.32
CA ALA A 611 -10.61 5.39 -12.86
C ALA A 611 -9.54 4.92 -13.88
N ALA A 612 -9.73 3.77 -14.51
CA ALA A 612 -8.81 3.24 -15.51
C ALA A 612 -8.74 4.12 -16.78
N LEU A 613 -9.88 4.59 -17.29
CA LEU A 613 -9.94 5.43 -18.50
C LEU A 613 -9.22 6.76 -18.31
N PHE A 614 -9.45 7.46 -17.19
CA PHE A 614 -8.81 8.75 -16.93
C PHE A 614 -7.34 8.64 -16.52
N ALA A 615 -6.93 7.50 -15.92
CA ALA A 615 -5.52 7.24 -15.62
C ALA A 615 -4.71 6.76 -16.83
N ALA A 616 -5.38 6.20 -17.86
CA ALA A 616 -4.73 5.54 -18.99
C ALA A 616 -3.74 6.43 -19.77
N PRO A 617 -4.05 7.69 -20.14
CA PRO A 617 -3.10 8.53 -20.88
C PRO A 617 -1.79 8.74 -20.10
N ALA A 618 -1.88 9.00 -18.80
CA ALA A 618 -0.72 9.18 -17.94
C ALA A 618 0.08 7.87 -17.75
N SER A 619 -0.61 6.73 -17.60
CA SER A 619 0.03 5.41 -17.50
C SER A 619 0.70 4.99 -18.81
N ALA A 620 0.04 5.19 -19.96
CA ALA A 620 0.59 4.90 -21.28
C ALA A 620 1.81 5.78 -21.58
N LEU A 621 1.76 7.07 -21.26
CA LEU A 621 2.89 7.98 -21.37
C LEU A 621 4.07 7.57 -20.47
N ARG A 622 3.78 7.15 -19.23
CA ARG A 622 4.79 6.64 -18.30
C ARG A 622 5.47 5.39 -18.85
N TYR A 623 4.69 4.44 -19.38
CA TYR A 623 5.21 3.24 -20.01
C TYR A 623 6.05 3.55 -21.26
N ALA A 624 5.58 4.45 -22.13
CA ALA A 624 6.34 4.87 -23.31
C ALA A 624 7.67 5.54 -22.94
N ARG A 625 7.68 6.35 -21.88
CA ARG A 625 8.89 7.01 -21.36
C ARG A 625 9.78 6.09 -20.52
N TYR A 626 9.29 4.93 -20.09
CA TYR A 626 10.01 4.01 -19.21
C TYR A 626 11.34 3.57 -19.82
N GLY A 627 11.34 3.17 -21.10
CA GLY A 627 12.56 2.75 -21.80
C GLY A 627 13.65 3.82 -21.77
N SER A 628 13.32 5.04 -22.23
CA SER A 628 14.28 6.15 -22.24
C SER A 628 14.72 6.59 -20.84
N ARG A 629 13.80 6.59 -19.85
CA ARG A 629 14.14 6.91 -18.45
C ARG A 629 15.10 5.88 -17.88
N ARG A 630 14.81 4.59 -18.07
CA ARG A 630 15.66 3.49 -17.63
C ARG A 630 17.07 3.60 -18.22
N THR A 631 17.20 3.80 -19.54
CA THR A 631 18.52 3.97 -20.17
C THR A 631 19.29 5.15 -19.59
N ARG A 632 18.61 6.28 -19.32
CA ARG A 632 19.24 7.45 -18.69
C ARG A 632 19.65 7.20 -17.24
N THR A 633 18.80 6.54 -16.45
CA THR A 633 19.11 6.17 -15.06
C THR A 633 20.29 5.22 -15.00
N LEU A 634 20.26 4.14 -15.78
CA LEU A 634 21.38 3.18 -15.87
C LEU A 634 22.68 3.86 -16.30
N GLY A 635 22.63 4.81 -17.24
CA GLY A 635 23.81 5.59 -17.64
C GLY A 635 24.40 6.43 -16.49
N ARG A 636 23.54 7.03 -15.66
CA ARG A 636 23.96 7.79 -14.46
C ARG A 636 24.54 6.87 -13.38
N GLU A 637 23.89 5.74 -13.13
CA GLU A 637 24.36 4.75 -12.14
C GLU A 637 25.70 4.14 -12.55
N ARG A 638 25.88 3.78 -13.83
CA ARG A 638 27.17 3.30 -14.35
C ARG A 638 28.26 4.36 -14.22
N LYS A 639 27.94 5.63 -14.48
CA LYS A 639 28.90 6.73 -14.28
C LYS A 639 29.27 6.90 -12.81
N ALA A 640 28.29 6.87 -11.90
CA ALA A 640 28.53 6.93 -10.46
C ALA A 640 29.38 5.74 -9.96
N ALA A 641 29.03 4.53 -10.39
CA ALA A 641 29.73 3.29 -10.07
C ALA A 641 31.18 3.26 -10.58
N ALA A 642 31.49 3.99 -11.66
CA ALA A 642 32.83 4.14 -12.20
C ALA A 642 33.65 5.24 -11.48
N GLN A 643 32.99 6.23 -10.88
CA GLN A 643 33.63 7.34 -10.18
C GLN A 643 33.87 7.04 -8.69
N ASP A 644 33.01 6.23 -8.07
CA ASP A 644 33.05 5.91 -6.66
C ASP A 644 33.24 4.40 -6.44
N PRO A 645 34.43 3.96 -5.95
CA PRO A 645 34.68 2.58 -5.57
C PRO A 645 33.74 2.07 -4.46
N ALA A 646 33.26 2.95 -3.58
CA ALA A 646 32.35 2.65 -2.48
C ALA A 646 30.87 2.74 -2.89
N PHE A 647 30.58 2.86 -4.19
CA PHE A 647 29.22 2.90 -4.70
C PHE A 647 28.43 1.68 -4.24
N ASP A 648 27.30 1.94 -3.58
CA ASP A 648 26.45 0.92 -2.97
C ASP A 648 25.76 0.05 -4.02
N ARG A 649 26.27 -1.18 -4.15
CA ARG A 649 25.71 -2.25 -5.00
C ARG A 649 24.88 -3.26 -4.22
N GLY A 650 24.53 -2.95 -2.98
CA GLY A 650 23.75 -3.82 -2.12
C GLY A 650 22.32 -3.97 -2.60
N ALA A 651 21.73 -5.13 -2.31
CA ALA A 651 20.31 -5.33 -2.50
C ALA A 651 19.54 -4.40 -1.56
N ARG A 652 18.55 -3.70 -2.11
CA ARG A 652 17.71 -2.73 -1.38
C ARG A 652 16.32 -3.25 -1.06
N LEU A 653 15.91 -4.30 -1.77
CA LEU A 653 14.55 -4.80 -1.76
C LEU A 653 14.55 -6.33 -1.88
N SER A 654 13.83 -6.99 -0.98
CA SER A 654 13.45 -8.40 -1.15
C SER A 654 12.01 -8.51 -1.62
N ILE A 655 11.80 -9.32 -2.67
CA ILE A 655 10.47 -9.57 -3.24
C ILE A 655 9.55 -10.20 -2.19
N ARG A 656 10.09 -11.09 -1.34
CA ARG A 656 9.31 -11.77 -0.30
C ARG A 656 8.92 -10.85 0.85
N GLU A 657 9.78 -9.93 1.23
CA GLU A 657 9.49 -8.93 2.28
C GLU A 657 8.48 -7.88 1.81
N ALA A 658 8.51 -7.49 0.53
CA ALA A 658 7.57 -6.53 -0.04
C ALA A 658 6.10 -6.99 0.01
N ALA A 659 5.87 -8.30 0.14
CA ALA A 659 4.55 -8.91 0.23
C ALA A 659 4.23 -9.50 1.61
N LEU A 660 5.02 -9.16 2.63
CA LEU A 660 4.83 -9.63 4.00
C LEU A 660 3.54 -9.06 4.60
N SER A 661 2.79 -9.91 5.30
CA SER A 661 1.64 -9.48 6.10
C SER A 661 2.12 -8.79 7.39
N PRO A 662 1.48 -7.69 7.83
CA PRO A 662 1.77 -7.09 9.13
C PRO A 662 1.30 -7.96 10.32
N ALA A 663 0.49 -8.99 10.07
CA ALA A 663 -0.02 -9.90 11.10
C ALA A 663 -0.02 -11.35 10.60
N TYR A 664 0.11 -12.29 11.53
CA TYR A 664 -0.08 -13.71 11.26
C TYR A 664 -1.53 -14.03 10.89
N LEU A 665 -1.74 -14.98 9.98
CA LEU A 665 -3.07 -15.38 9.50
C LEU A 665 -3.72 -16.43 10.40
N ASN A 666 -2.88 -17.29 11.00
CA ASN A 666 -3.30 -18.31 11.95
C ASN A 666 -2.46 -18.16 13.24
N HIS A 667 -3.09 -18.36 14.39
CA HIS A 667 -2.42 -18.32 15.69
C HIS A 667 -1.23 -19.29 15.78
N PHE A 668 -1.38 -20.50 15.23
CA PHE A 668 -0.35 -21.53 15.28
C PHE A 668 0.88 -21.24 14.41
N GLN A 669 0.78 -20.34 13.42
CA GLN A 669 1.92 -19.99 12.56
C GLN A 669 3.10 -19.43 13.38
N ARG A 670 2.81 -18.56 14.35
CA ARG A 670 3.84 -17.98 15.20
C ARG A 670 4.40 -19.00 16.19
N GLY A 671 3.53 -19.73 16.88
CA GLY A 671 3.96 -20.75 17.85
C GLY A 671 4.79 -21.86 17.22
N ASP A 672 4.43 -22.30 16.01
CA ASP A 672 5.18 -23.31 15.26
C ASP A 672 6.57 -22.79 14.84
N ALA A 673 6.67 -21.52 14.42
CA ALA A 673 7.95 -20.92 14.06
C ALA A 673 8.88 -20.73 15.27
N GLU A 674 8.34 -20.28 16.41
CA GLU A 674 9.08 -20.16 17.66
C GLU A 674 9.55 -21.53 18.17
N SER A 675 8.70 -22.55 18.10
CA SER A 675 9.05 -23.93 18.48
C SER A 675 10.12 -24.53 17.57
N ALA A 676 10.04 -24.26 16.25
CA ALA A 676 11.06 -24.69 15.29
C ALA A 676 12.43 -24.08 15.58
N LEU A 677 12.49 -22.78 15.87
CA LEU A 677 13.73 -22.10 16.25
C LEU A 677 14.30 -22.66 17.56
N ALA A 678 13.46 -22.89 18.56
CA ALA A 678 13.88 -23.49 19.83
C ALA A 678 14.47 -24.90 19.64
N ALA A 679 13.89 -25.71 18.74
CA ALA A 679 14.43 -27.03 18.39
C ALA A 679 15.80 -26.89 17.70
N LEU A 680 15.93 -25.97 16.74
CA LEU A 680 17.21 -25.69 16.06
C LEU A 680 18.30 -25.25 17.05
N ASP A 681 17.97 -24.39 18.03
CA ASP A 681 18.91 -23.98 19.07
C ASP A 681 19.38 -25.16 19.92
N ARG A 682 18.46 -26.03 20.34
CA ARG A 682 18.82 -27.23 21.12
C ARG A 682 19.78 -28.13 20.35
N HIS A 683 19.51 -28.39 19.08
CA HIS A 683 20.38 -29.21 18.24
C HIS A 683 21.73 -28.54 17.97
N THR A 684 21.73 -27.22 17.74
CA THR A 684 22.96 -26.42 17.56
C THR A 684 23.85 -26.50 18.80
N LEU A 685 23.29 -26.21 19.97
CA LEU A 685 24.04 -26.19 21.24
C LEU A 685 24.51 -27.59 21.64
N ALA A 686 23.71 -28.63 21.37
CA ALA A 686 24.11 -30.01 21.60
C ALA A 686 25.29 -30.44 20.71
N ALA A 687 25.27 -30.09 19.42
CA ALA A 687 26.34 -30.40 18.49
C ALA A 687 27.66 -29.72 18.89
N VAL A 688 27.60 -28.44 19.28
CA VAL A 688 28.80 -27.72 19.76
C VAL A 688 29.33 -28.34 21.06
N ARG A 689 28.45 -28.74 21.99
CA ARG A 689 28.89 -29.38 23.23
C ARG A 689 29.66 -30.66 22.94
N GLU A 690 29.08 -31.54 22.11
CA GLU A 690 29.69 -32.81 21.72
C GLU A 690 31.06 -32.58 21.07
N PHE A 691 31.14 -31.60 20.17
CA PHE A 691 32.41 -31.18 19.57
C PHE A 691 33.46 -30.74 20.61
N LEU A 692 33.07 -29.88 21.55
CA LEU A 692 33.99 -29.37 22.58
C LEU A 692 34.46 -30.48 23.53
N ASP A 693 33.56 -31.39 23.91
CA ASP A 693 33.88 -32.55 24.75
C ASP A 693 34.88 -33.49 24.04
N GLU A 694 34.68 -33.77 22.74
CA GLU A 694 35.59 -34.58 21.92
C GLU A 694 36.99 -33.94 21.76
N HIS A 695 37.07 -32.61 21.82
CA HIS A 695 38.33 -31.86 21.72
C HIS A 695 38.99 -31.60 23.08
N GLY A 696 38.45 -32.19 24.17
CA GLY A 696 39.02 -32.09 25.51
C GLY A 696 38.90 -30.70 26.15
N VAL A 697 37.88 -29.92 25.78
CA VAL A 697 37.59 -28.60 26.36
C VAL A 697 36.66 -28.73 27.57
N ASP A 698 36.88 -27.92 28.62
CA ASP A 698 35.96 -27.85 29.75
C ASP A 698 34.62 -27.21 29.35
N THR A 699 33.54 -27.99 29.37
CA THR A 699 32.18 -27.54 29.01
C THR A 699 31.32 -27.13 30.21
N ALA A 700 31.87 -27.03 31.42
CA ALA A 700 31.12 -26.62 32.61
C ALA A 700 30.45 -25.24 32.45
N ASP A 701 31.21 -24.23 32.04
CA ASP A 701 30.69 -22.88 31.78
C ASP A 701 29.67 -22.86 30.63
N PHE A 702 29.94 -23.64 29.57
CA PHE A 702 29.06 -23.77 28.42
C PHE A 702 27.68 -24.31 28.81
N ARG A 703 27.62 -25.34 29.66
CA ARG A 703 26.34 -25.92 30.14
C ARG A 703 25.53 -24.90 30.94
N THR A 704 26.16 -24.16 31.85
CA THR A 704 25.50 -23.12 32.65
C THR A 704 24.92 -22.01 31.78
N GLN A 705 25.70 -21.52 30.80
CA GLN A 705 25.22 -20.50 29.86
C GLN A 705 24.09 -21.03 28.97
N THR A 706 24.22 -22.26 28.46
CA THR A 706 23.20 -22.91 27.62
C THR A 706 21.88 -23.09 28.36
N GLN A 707 21.92 -23.53 29.62
CA GLN A 707 20.72 -23.68 30.46
C GLN A 707 20.02 -22.33 30.67
N THR A 708 20.78 -21.24 30.82
CA THR A 708 20.22 -19.88 30.93
C THR A 708 19.53 -19.45 29.63
N ILE A 709 20.15 -19.69 28.46
CA ILE A 709 19.58 -19.33 27.16
C ILE A 709 18.29 -20.11 26.86
N LEU A 710 18.29 -21.42 27.14
CA LEU A 710 17.15 -22.30 26.86
C LEU A 710 15.97 -22.06 27.83
N ASN A 711 16.24 -21.76 29.11
CA ASN A 711 15.20 -21.59 30.12
C ASN A 711 14.58 -20.19 30.15
N ASN A 712 15.38 -19.15 29.93
CA ASN A 712 14.92 -17.76 30.10
C ASN A 712 14.46 -17.08 28.81
N GLY A 713 14.39 -17.82 27.69
CA GLY A 713 13.89 -17.29 26.42
C GLY A 713 14.54 -15.96 26.05
N VAL A 714 15.86 -15.93 25.85
CA VAL A 714 16.64 -14.74 25.47
C VAL A 714 16.49 -13.56 26.47
N LEU A 715 17.53 -13.34 27.26
CA LEU A 715 17.74 -12.07 27.97
C LEU A 715 17.66 -10.91 26.97
N GLN A 716 16.58 -10.15 27.05
CA GLN A 716 16.35 -8.93 26.29
C GLN A 716 17.37 -7.86 26.75
N GLN A 717 18.61 -7.92 26.23
CA GLN A 717 19.61 -6.86 26.39
C GLN A 717 19.21 -5.67 25.49
N GLY A 718 18.17 -4.99 25.95
CA GLY A 718 17.55 -3.83 25.32
C GLY A 718 16.72 -3.07 26.34
N GLY A 719 17.24 -2.95 27.56
CA GLY A 719 16.87 -1.91 28.53
C GLY A 719 15.39 -1.72 28.83
N VAL A 720 14.68 -2.74 29.35
CA VAL A 720 13.81 -2.61 30.54
C VAL A 720 13.75 -3.98 31.19
N SER A 721 14.60 -4.22 32.18
CA SER A 721 14.35 -5.32 33.10
C SER A 721 13.16 -4.93 33.96
N VAL A 722 11.96 -5.47 33.69
CA VAL A 722 10.84 -5.40 34.63
C VAL A 722 11.15 -6.40 35.74
N VAL A 723 12.11 -6.06 36.60
CA VAL A 723 12.35 -6.75 37.87
C VAL A 723 11.26 -6.27 38.84
N ALA A 724 10.04 -6.77 38.68
CA ALA A 724 8.96 -6.42 39.59
C ALA A 724 9.01 -7.25 40.89
N ASN A 725 9.58 -8.45 40.88
CA ASN A 725 9.42 -9.41 41.98
C ASN A 725 10.68 -10.26 42.25
N GLN A 726 11.81 -9.64 42.62
CA GLN A 726 12.94 -10.41 43.14
C GLN A 726 13.42 -9.85 44.49
N ALA A 727 13.44 -10.74 45.48
CA ALA A 727 14.09 -10.55 46.76
C ALA A 727 15.19 -11.63 46.83
N VAL A 728 16.46 -11.25 46.96
CA VAL A 728 17.60 -12.18 47.00
C VAL A 728 18.38 -11.94 48.29
N GLY A 729 18.43 -12.97 49.14
CA GLY A 729 19.06 -12.96 50.47
C GLY A 729 18.21 -13.76 51.48
N GLN A 730 18.85 -14.38 52.48
CA GLN A 730 18.14 -15.04 53.58
C GLN A 730 17.32 -13.98 54.34
N GLY A 731 15.99 -14.09 54.30
CA GLY A 731 15.05 -13.17 54.96
C GLY A 731 14.41 -12.09 54.06
N ALA A 732 14.71 -12.06 52.76
CA ALA A 732 14.11 -11.07 51.87
C ALA A 732 12.67 -11.46 51.46
N GLN A 733 11.69 -10.59 51.74
CA GLN A 733 10.29 -10.75 51.29
C GLN A 733 9.91 -9.63 50.32
N ALA A 734 9.27 -9.99 49.21
CA ALA A 734 8.66 -9.04 48.27
C ALA A 734 7.13 -9.16 48.34
N THR A 735 6.45 -8.12 48.80
CA THR A 735 4.99 -8.06 48.90
C THR A 735 4.40 -7.15 47.82
N THR A 736 3.64 -7.73 46.90
CA THR A 736 2.79 -6.97 45.97
C THR A 736 1.43 -6.69 46.60
N GLN A 737 1.12 -5.42 46.83
CA GLN A 737 -0.27 -5.00 47.08
C GLN A 737 -1.05 -5.08 45.77
N VAL A 738 -1.83 -6.15 45.62
CA VAL A 738 -2.92 -6.17 44.64
C VAL A 738 -4.03 -5.29 45.21
N ALA A 739 -4.27 -4.13 44.58
CA ALA A 739 -5.42 -3.31 44.93
C ALA A 739 -6.71 -4.14 44.72
N ALA A 740 -7.39 -4.44 45.82
CA ALA A 740 -8.68 -5.12 45.82
C ALA A 740 -9.71 -4.26 45.06
N ALA A 741 -10.44 -4.88 44.14
CA ALA A 741 -11.60 -4.27 43.50
C ALA A 741 -12.68 -3.95 44.55
N PRO A 742 -13.39 -2.81 44.45
CA PRO A 742 -14.45 -2.49 45.42
C PRO A 742 -15.61 -3.46 45.27
N ALA A 743 -16.01 -4.04 46.41
CA ALA A 743 -17.16 -4.93 46.52
C ALA A 743 -18.45 -4.19 46.13
N ALA A 744 -19.27 -4.85 45.31
CA ALA A 744 -20.60 -4.38 44.94
C ALA A 744 -21.51 -4.42 46.18
N ASP A 745 -21.94 -3.23 46.61
CA ASP A 745 -22.94 -3.07 47.66
C ASP A 745 -24.31 -3.54 47.13
N ARG A 746 -24.82 -4.61 47.74
CA ARG A 746 -26.19 -5.10 47.55
C ARG A 746 -27.02 -4.62 48.73
N THR A 747 -27.76 -3.52 48.55
CA THR A 747 -28.86 -3.15 49.45
C THR A 747 -30.11 -4.00 49.19
N PRO A 748 -30.85 -4.45 50.22
CA PRO A 748 -32.07 -5.22 50.06
C PRO A 748 -33.34 -4.34 49.95
N ARG A 749 -34.27 -4.81 49.10
CA ARG A 749 -35.74 -4.60 49.05
C ARG A 749 -36.35 -3.33 49.68
N ARG A 750 -37.09 -2.58 48.84
CA ARG A 750 -38.57 -2.64 48.80
C ARG A 750 -39.05 -2.61 47.35
#